data_AF-A0A9Q9EPV2-F1
#
_entry.id   AF-A0A9Q9EPV2-F1
#
_cell.length_a   1.000
_cell.length_b   1.000
_cell.length_c   1.000
_cell.angle_alpha   90.00
_cell.angle_beta   90.00
_cell.angle_gamma   90.00
#
_symmetry.space_group_name_H-M   'P 1'
#
loop_
_entity.id
_entity.type
_entity.pdbx_description
1 polymer ?
#
loop_
_entity_poly.entity_id
_entity_poly.type
_entity_poly.pdbx_seq_one_letter_code
_entity_poly.pdbx_strand_id
1 'polypeptide(L)'
;MVQSSVLGFPRMGRLRDLKKANEAYWADKLSRDELIQEGKRLRLEHWKIQKDAGVDVIPSNDFAFYDHVLDHIQMFGAVPERYSSAKLHKLDEYFAMGRGHQKDNVDVPSLEMVKWFDSNYHYVKPTLQDNQTFTLTENPKPVAEFLEAKEAGIQTRPVILGPVSFLALGKADRGSSVDPITLLDKLLPVYEELLTQLKKAGAETVQIDEPVLVFDLPSKTRQAFKPAYEKLTALQGSNGPQLVLATYFGDVVHNFDVIDAALTGTYAFHVDLVRHPEQLSKVIEHLGPKQILSAGVVDGRNIWKNNFKKSIETVEAAVQKLGKDRVIVATSSSLLHTPHTLASEKNLDDEVRAWFSFASEKAAEVAVIAKAVTNGPDSVRAELEANAKDAQSRATSKRTNNPEVKKRVEAVKKEDYERKSGFDARYAAQKKHLQLPIFPTTTIGSFPQTKDIRIQRNKFTKGEITAEEYEKFIEKEIEDCVKIQEELGLDVFVHGEPERNDMVQYFGERLDGYVFTTHAWVQSYGSRCVRPPILVGDVSRPAPMTVKESKYAASISKKPMKGMLTGPITCLRWSFPRDDVHQSVQAQQLALALRDEVVDLEAAGVYVIQVDEPALREGLPLRSGSEREKYLEWAVNSFKLSTAGVEDSTQIHSHFCYSEFQDFFHAIAALDADVLSIENSKSDAKLLKVFIDEAYPRHIGPGVYDIHSPRVPSEQEIKDRISEMLQYLKPDQLWINPDCGLKTRQWKETKAALVNMVNAAKHFREQQSKTPSPYDGAGDALQVPTANRRVPASTSRRTSIYTRSQRSQSTAITIEDANQLMAEALEIQEQHDVPASDTGRRLSIRPEASNDDNNNNNNDRRLSIRPESYATAANYSRSRRSMSVVAEDPSLLFAKALKDHQQSKDLFRSESKRRECEGEGAGDVSEPRSTPQTPQRPSFNHGIHTNLSSWTCWPSHTRPERALSATLADSIIVRDFADPATRRHATANKAQLHHSRLEIVKHTARNVGSVARYYSNLLTGPRSYHGFNRRTSISAAAGRLARPELEMVTMGGDHDVRMHENHRHLKEVDRAIEREMQKKEGDSAALEVGEGKGKGKGRSKGPVLKLDLRDSAFVGGGGLTRADSGFEKLQGAKAGTPFVEKKGFDWGDGKDLEKGGFNFSFGKSSRDDIGPMGVVDEDEDEAP
;
A
#
# COMPACT_ATOMS: atom_id res chain seq x y z
N MET A 1 28.38 -25.52 -6.24
CA MET A 1 28.62 -24.14 -6.74
C MET A 1 27.66 -23.25 -5.97
N VAL A 2 28.02 -22.01 -5.61
CA VAL A 2 27.02 -21.09 -5.03
C VAL A 2 26.15 -20.59 -6.18
N GLN A 3 24.84 -20.84 -6.10
CA GLN A 3 23.90 -20.43 -7.14
C GLN A 3 23.35 -19.03 -6.90
N SER A 4 22.88 -18.39 -7.97
CA SER A 4 22.13 -17.14 -7.97
C SER A 4 20.63 -17.38 -8.16
N SER A 5 19.78 -16.53 -7.56
CA SER A 5 18.32 -16.69 -7.59
C SER A 5 17.58 -15.36 -7.61
N VAL A 6 16.50 -15.29 -8.38
CA VAL A 6 15.53 -14.19 -8.37
C VAL A 6 14.19 -14.74 -7.89
N LEU A 7 13.55 -14.05 -6.94
CA LEU A 7 12.27 -14.50 -6.33
C LEU A 7 11.02 -14.16 -7.17
N GLY A 8 11.16 -13.32 -8.20
CA GLY A 8 10.10 -12.85 -9.09
C GLY A 8 10.55 -11.59 -9.84
N PHE A 9 9.94 -11.28 -11.00
CA PHE A 9 10.38 -10.21 -11.90
C PHE A 9 9.23 -9.20 -12.21
N PRO A 10 9.51 -7.90 -12.45
CA PRO A 10 8.45 -6.91 -12.72
C PRO A 10 7.75 -7.13 -14.07
N ARG A 11 6.63 -7.84 -14.01
CA ARG A 11 5.75 -8.28 -15.11
C ARG A 11 5.15 -7.22 -16.02
N MET A 12 5.28 -5.92 -15.73
CA MET A 12 4.59 -4.87 -16.50
C MET A 12 5.12 -4.67 -17.93
N GLY A 13 6.32 -5.15 -18.24
CA GLY A 13 7.02 -4.87 -19.50
C GLY A 13 7.74 -3.52 -19.50
N ARG A 14 8.80 -3.39 -20.32
CA ARG A 14 9.71 -2.24 -20.35
C ARG A 14 9.03 -0.89 -20.56
N LEU A 15 7.90 -0.86 -21.26
CA LEU A 15 7.13 0.36 -21.57
C LEU A 15 5.71 0.35 -20.95
N ARG A 16 5.48 -0.54 -19.97
CA ARG A 16 4.16 -0.91 -19.41
C ARG A 16 3.24 -1.55 -20.45
N ASP A 17 3.82 -2.46 -21.23
CA ASP A 17 3.18 -3.18 -22.33
C ASP A 17 1.96 -3.97 -21.83
N LEU A 18 2.06 -4.63 -20.66
CA LEU A 18 0.95 -5.32 -19.99
C LEU A 18 -0.20 -4.36 -19.63
N LYS A 19 0.11 -3.14 -19.17
CA LYS A 19 -0.91 -2.11 -18.88
C LYS A 19 -1.67 -1.74 -20.15
N LYS A 20 -0.94 -1.49 -21.24
CA LYS A 20 -1.53 -1.14 -22.54
C LYS A 20 -2.43 -2.26 -23.07
N ALA A 21 -2.01 -3.51 -22.94
CA ALA A 21 -2.79 -4.67 -23.37
C ALA A 21 -4.07 -4.85 -22.53
N ASN A 22 -3.96 -4.87 -21.21
CA ASN A 22 -5.11 -4.94 -20.29
C ASN A 22 -6.12 -3.81 -20.54
N GLU A 23 -5.66 -2.57 -20.69
CA GLU A 23 -6.53 -1.39 -20.87
C GLU A 23 -7.11 -1.28 -22.29
N ALA A 24 -6.52 -1.95 -23.28
CA ALA A 24 -7.14 -2.14 -24.59
C ALA A 24 -8.20 -3.26 -24.54
N TYR A 25 -7.93 -4.36 -23.84
CA TYR A 25 -8.87 -5.47 -23.64
C TYR A 25 -10.14 -5.02 -22.92
N TRP A 26 -10.03 -4.38 -21.75
CA TRP A 26 -11.18 -3.85 -20.99
C TRP A 26 -11.93 -2.70 -21.69
N ALA A 27 -11.43 -2.23 -22.84
CA ALA A 27 -12.07 -1.19 -23.64
C ALA A 27 -12.63 -1.73 -24.97
N ASP A 28 -12.76 -3.06 -25.10
CA ASP A 28 -13.20 -3.78 -26.31
C ASP A 28 -12.34 -3.44 -27.56
N LYS A 29 -11.03 -3.16 -27.39
CA LYS A 29 -10.05 -2.77 -28.45
C LYS A 29 -8.94 -3.78 -28.71
N LEU A 30 -8.89 -4.85 -27.93
CA LEU A 30 -7.96 -5.96 -28.08
C LEU A 30 -8.75 -7.23 -27.80
N SER A 31 -8.56 -8.30 -28.57
CA SER A 31 -9.19 -9.58 -28.26
C SER A 31 -8.51 -10.24 -27.04
N ARG A 32 -9.22 -11.19 -26.44
CA ARG A 32 -8.71 -12.02 -25.35
C ARG A 32 -7.43 -12.76 -25.78
N ASP A 33 -7.44 -13.30 -26.99
CA ASP A 33 -6.39 -14.20 -27.45
C ASP A 33 -5.10 -13.41 -27.78
N GLU A 34 -5.24 -12.15 -28.25
CA GLU A 34 -4.12 -11.20 -28.35
C GLU A 34 -3.57 -10.79 -26.96
N LEU A 35 -4.42 -10.57 -25.96
CA LEU A 35 -3.97 -10.30 -24.58
C LEU A 35 -3.18 -11.49 -23.99
N ILE A 36 -3.65 -12.72 -24.23
CA ILE A 36 -2.95 -13.94 -23.81
C ILE A 36 -1.59 -14.07 -24.53
N GLN A 37 -1.52 -13.77 -25.82
CA GLN A 37 -0.27 -13.74 -26.59
C GLN A 37 0.72 -12.70 -26.07
N GLU A 38 0.28 -11.49 -25.72
CA GLU A 38 1.15 -10.46 -25.15
C GLU A 38 1.66 -10.86 -23.75
N GLY A 39 0.83 -11.52 -22.93
CA GLY A 39 1.28 -12.12 -21.66
C GLY A 39 2.38 -13.17 -21.87
N LYS A 40 2.21 -14.09 -22.83
CA LYS A 40 3.24 -15.07 -23.23
C LYS A 40 4.52 -14.38 -23.73
N ARG A 41 4.40 -13.36 -24.57
CA ARG A 41 5.53 -12.58 -25.10
C ARG A 41 6.36 -11.97 -23.96
N LEU A 42 5.70 -11.36 -22.97
CA LEU A 42 6.35 -10.76 -21.81
C LEU A 42 7.04 -11.78 -20.91
N ARG A 43 6.41 -12.93 -20.61
CA ARG A 43 7.06 -13.99 -19.83
C ARG A 43 8.34 -14.49 -20.50
N LEU A 44 8.28 -14.79 -21.80
CA LEU A 44 9.43 -15.22 -22.59
C LEU A 44 10.56 -14.17 -22.61
N GLU A 45 10.22 -12.88 -22.74
CA GLU A 45 11.18 -11.77 -22.64
C GLU A 45 11.85 -11.72 -21.26
N HIS A 46 11.06 -11.76 -20.18
CA HIS A 46 11.56 -11.65 -18.80
C HIS A 46 12.41 -12.86 -18.36
N TRP A 47 12.05 -14.08 -18.77
CA TRP A 47 12.88 -15.27 -18.53
C TRP A 47 14.19 -15.20 -19.33
N LYS A 48 14.15 -14.71 -20.57
CA LYS A 48 15.37 -14.51 -21.37
C LYS A 48 16.31 -13.48 -20.73
N ILE A 49 15.80 -12.34 -20.26
CA ILE A 49 16.60 -11.31 -19.56
C ILE A 49 17.36 -11.91 -18.37
N GLN A 50 16.69 -12.72 -17.54
CA GLN A 50 17.30 -13.34 -16.36
C GLN A 50 18.33 -14.42 -16.74
N LYS A 51 18.05 -15.21 -17.79
CA LYS A 51 18.98 -16.22 -18.32
C LYS A 51 20.22 -15.58 -18.97
N ASP A 52 20.05 -14.50 -19.73
CA ASP A 52 21.13 -13.72 -20.34
C ASP A 52 22.02 -13.05 -19.28
N ALA A 53 21.43 -12.65 -18.14
CA ALA A 53 22.15 -12.09 -16.99
C ALA A 53 22.90 -13.15 -16.15
N GLY A 54 22.76 -14.44 -16.46
CA GLY A 54 23.44 -15.53 -15.75
C GLY A 54 22.76 -15.99 -14.45
N VAL A 55 21.45 -15.76 -14.29
CA VAL A 55 20.69 -16.26 -13.12
C VAL A 55 20.49 -17.77 -13.21
N ASP A 56 20.94 -18.52 -12.20
CA ASP A 56 20.79 -19.98 -12.13
C ASP A 56 19.35 -20.42 -11.85
N VAL A 57 18.68 -19.73 -10.91
CA VAL A 57 17.33 -20.08 -10.44
C VAL A 57 16.35 -18.95 -10.77
N ILE A 58 15.77 -19.07 -11.97
CA ILE A 58 14.81 -18.14 -12.58
C ILE A 58 13.37 -18.47 -12.12
N PRO A 59 12.55 -17.48 -11.73
CA PRO A 59 11.17 -17.70 -11.29
C PRO A 59 10.20 -17.98 -12.45
N SER A 60 9.09 -18.64 -12.15
CA SER A 60 7.88 -18.66 -12.99
C SER A 60 6.62 -18.64 -12.11
N ASN A 61 5.45 -18.37 -12.68
CA ASN A 61 4.20 -18.07 -11.96
C ASN A 61 4.16 -16.71 -11.22
N ASP A 62 5.25 -15.95 -11.24
CA ASP A 62 5.37 -14.56 -10.73
C ASP A 62 4.67 -13.52 -11.63
N PHE A 63 4.56 -13.82 -12.93
CA PHE A 63 3.67 -13.10 -13.85
C PHE A 63 2.21 -13.20 -13.40
N ALA A 64 1.41 -12.17 -13.65
CA ALA A 64 -0.05 -12.17 -13.49
C ALA A 64 -0.64 -11.09 -14.39
N PHE A 65 -1.87 -11.24 -14.87
CA PHE A 65 -2.54 -10.17 -15.61
C PHE A 65 -2.99 -9.02 -14.69
N TYR A 66 -3.18 -9.26 -13.40
CA TYR A 66 -3.66 -8.25 -12.45
C TYR A 66 -3.01 -8.36 -11.07
N ASP A 67 -3.15 -9.51 -10.39
CA ASP A 67 -2.53 -9.81 -9.10
C ASP A 67 -2.28 -11.32 -8.95
N HIS A 68 -1.15 -11.68 -8.34
CA HIS A 68 -0.77 -13.06 -8.08
C HIS A 68 -1.63 -13.75 -6.99
N VAL A 69 -2.14 -13.04 -5.97
CA VAL A 69 -3.02 -13.66 -4.98
C VAL A 69 -4.39 -13.93 -5.62
N LEU A 70 -4.86 -13.02 -6.46
CA LEU A 70 -6.02 -13.25 -7.32
C LEU A 70 -5.88 -14.47 -8.25
N ASP A 71 -4.69 -14.71 -8.82
CA ASP A 71 -4.43 -15.95 -9.59
C ASP A 71 -4.66 -17.20 -8.71
N HIS A 72 -4.23 -17.17 -7.43
CA HIS A 72 -4.44 -18.28 -6.49
C HIS A 72 -5.91 -18.43 -6.09
N ILE A 73 -6.67 -17.33 -5.92
CA ILE A 73 -8.12 -17.36 -5.68
C ILE A 73 -8.84 -18.13 -6.80
N GLN A 74 -8.52 -17.84 -8.06
CA GLN A 74 -9.13 -18.56 -9.19
C GLN A 74 -8.61 -20.00 -9.31
N MET A 75 -7.29 -20.22 -9.16
CA MET A 75 -6.66 -21.54 -9.28
C MET A 75 -7.18 -22.57 -8.26
N PHE A 76 -7.54 -22.14 -7.06
CA PHE A 76 -8.08 -23.00 -6.01
C PHE A 76 -9.62 -23.06 -5.97
N GLY A 77 -10.30 -22.47 -6.96
CA GLY A 77 -11.76 -22.44 -7.03
C GLY A 77 -12.43 -21.58 -5.94
N ALA A 78 -11.68 -20.71 -5.26
CA ALA A 78 -12.16 -19.86 -4.16
C ALA A 78 -12.94 -18.61 -4.63
N VAL A 79 -13.65 -18.73 -5.76
CA VAL A 79 -14.36 -17.64 -6.44
C VAL A 79 -15.78 -17.50 -5.85
N PRO A 80 -16.14 -16.37 -5.21
CA PRO A 80 -17.48 -16.19 -4.66
C PRO A 80 -18.59 -16.26 -5.71
N GLU A 81 -19.74 -16.81 -5.33
CA GLU A 81 -20.87 -17.15 -6.22
C GLU A 81 -21.33 -15.98 -7.10
N ARG A 82 -21.27 -14.73 -6.61
CA ARG A 82 -21.61 -13.52 -7.38
C ARG A 82 -20.82 -13.37 -8.70
N TYR A 83 -19.63 -13.94 -8.82
CA TYR A 83 -18.83 -13.87 -10.05
C TYR A 83 -19.07 -15.08 -10.97
N SER A 84 -19.19 -16.29 -10.40
CA SER A 84 -19.40 -17.52 -11.18
C SER A 84 -20.85 -17.64 -11.70
N SER A 85 -21.85 -17.15 -10.95
CA SER A 85 -23.25 -17.06 -11.39
C SER A 85 -23.47 -16.16 -12.61
N ALA A 86 -22.59 -15.17 -12.83
CA ALA A 86 -22.57 -14.34 -14.03
C ALA A 86 -22.07 -15.08 -15.29
N LYS A 87 -21.55 -16.32 -15.15
CA LYS A 87 -21.12 -17.22 -16.25
C LYS A 87 -20.13 -16.57 -17.23
N LEU A 88 -19.31 -15.65 -16.71
CA LEU A 88 -18.26 -14.99 -17.47
C LEU A 88 -17.20 -16.02 -17.92
N HIS A 89 -16.52 -15.73 -19.02
CA HIS A 89 -15.32 -16.47 -19.39
C HIS A 89 -14.22 -16.26 -18.31
N LYS A 90 -13.33 -17.24 -18.10
CA LYS A 90 -12.45 -17.28 -16.90
C LYS A 90 -11.53 -16.06 -16.74
N LEU A 91 -11.02 -15.47 -17.82
CA LEU A 91 -10.23 -14.24 -17.73
C LEU A 91 -11.08 -13.02 -17.30
N ASP A 92 -12.37 -13.04 -17.61
CA ASP A 92 -13.32 -11.97 -17.32
C ASP A 92 -13.93 -12.13 -15.92
N GLU A 93 -14.12 -13.36 -15.46
CA GLU A 93 -14.36 -13.71 -14.04
C GLU A 93 -13.19 -13.24 -13.15
N TYR A 94 -11.95 -13.49 -13.58
CA TYR A 94 -10.74 -13.01 -12.94
C TYR A 94 -10.71 -11.48 -12.86
N PHE A 95 -10.91 -10.78 -13.98
CA PHE A 95 -10.97 -9.32 -13.95
C PHE A 95 -12.18 -8.80 -13.15
N ALA A 96 -13.34 -9.44 -13.18
CA ALA A 96 -14.52 -9.05 -12.41
C ALA A 96 -14.26 -9.08 -10.89
N MET A 97 -13.62 -10.13 -10.38
CA MET A 97 -13.13 -10.16 -8.99
C MET A 97 -12.13 -9.02 -8.74
N GLY A 98 -11.21 -8.77 -9.67
CA GLY A 98 -10.16 -7.76 -9.52
C GLY A 98 -10.65 -6.30 -9.59
N ARG A 99 -11.68 -5.98 -10.39
CA ARG A 99 -12.05 -4.59 -10.75
C ARG A 99 -13.55 -4.28 -10.79
N GLY A 100 -14.40 -5.27 -10.51
CA GLY A 100 -15.84 -5.23 -10.76
C GLY A 100 -16.21 -5.41 -12.24
N HIS A 101 -17.47 -5.71 -12.51
CA HIS A 101 -18.01 -5.87 -13.86
C HIS A 101 -19.44 -5.34 -13.94
N GLN A 102 -19.69 -4.41 -14.88
CA GLN A 102 -20.98 -3.77 -15.11
C GLN A 102 -21.28 -3.76 -16.62
N LYS A 103 -21.85 -4.85 -17.15
CA LYS A 103 -22.17 -5.07 -18.58
C LYS A 103 -23.27 -6.13 -18.68
N ASP A 104 -24.15 -6.02 -19.67
CA ASP A 104 -25.17 -7.04 -20.03
C ASP A 104 -26.05 -7.52 -18.84
N ASN A 105 -26.53 -6.57 -18.02
CA ASN A 105 -27.30 -6.76 -16.78
C ASN A 105 -26.57 -7.46 -15.62
N VAL A 106 -25.29 -7.80 -15.77
CA VAL A 106 -24.42 -8.15 -14.64
C VAL A 106 -23.87 -6.85 -14.04
N ASP A 107 -24.10 -6.61 -12.75
CA ASP A 107 -23.48 -5.54 -11.96
C ASP A 107 -22.91 -6.13 -10.67
N VAL A 108 -21.58 -6.29 -10.62
CA VAL A 108 -20.87 -6.89 -9.47
C VAL A 108 -19.66 -6.05 -9.06
N PRO A 109 -19.48 -5.76 -7.75
CA PRO A 109 -18.33 -5.02 -7.26
C PRO A 109 -17.06 -5.89 -7.27
N SER A 110 -15.88 -5.26 -7.22
CA SER A 110 -14.63 -5.98 -6.98
C SER A 110 -14.62 -6.63 -5.60
N LEU A 111 -13.68 -7.56 -5.40
CA LEU A 111 -13.23 -7.96 -4.08
C LEU A 111 -12.47 -6.82 -3.38
N GLU A 112 -12.17 -7.03 -2.09
CA GLU A 112 -11.37 -6.11 -1.29
C GLU A 112 -9.88 -6.21 -1.68
N MET A 113 -9.21 -5.06 -1.66
CA MET A 113 -7.87 -4.88 -2.19
C MET A 113 -7.05 -4.04 -1.20
N VAL A 114 -5.96 -4.59 -0.69
CA VAL A 114 -5.19 -3.99 0.42
C VAL A 114 -3.69 -4.09 0.18
N LYS A 115 -2.90 -3.30 0.91
CA LYS A 115 -1.43 -3.27 0.80
C LYS A 115 -0.81 -4.65 1.07
N TRP A 116 0.19 -5.00 0.27
CA TRP A 116 1.02 -6.19 0.46
C TRP A 116 2.14 -5.85 1.45
N PHE A 117 1.93 -6.19 2.72
CA PHE A 117 2.84 -5.87 3.83
C PHE A 117 3.12 -4.35 3.88
N ASP A 118 4.37 -3.92 4.08
CA ASP A 118 4.75 -2.50 4.12
C ASP A 118 5.04 -1.89 2.72
N SER A 119 4.63 -2.57 1.65
CA SER A 119 4.88 -2.15 0.27
C SER A 119 3.70 -1.39 -0.35
N ASN A 120 3.98 -0.54 -1.35
CA ASN A 120 2.96 0.15 -2.14
C ASN A 120 2.35 -0.73 -3.27
N TYR A 121 2.62 -2.04 -3.25
CA TYR A 121 1.88 -3.03 -4.03
C TYR A 121 0.62 -3.46 -3.26
N HIS A 122 -0.45 -3.82 -3.96
CA HIS A 122 -1.72 -4.26 -3.35
C HIS A 122 -2.12 -5.64 -3.87
N TYR A 123 -2.74 -6.45 -3.01
CA TYR A 123 -3.25 -7.79 -3.35
C TYR A 123 -4.76 -7.90 -3.10
N VAL A 124 -5.42 -8.79 -3.84
CA VAL A 124 -6.84 -9.06 -3.67
C VAL A 124 -7.01 -10.07 -2.53
N LYS A 125 -7.78 -9.73 -1.49
CA LYS A 125 -7.95 -10.63 -0.34
C LYS A 125 -8.76 -11.88 -0.73
N PRO A 126 -8.24 -13.10 -0.49
CA PRO A 126 -9.05 -14.32 -0.53
C PRO A 126 -10.29 -14.15 0.35
N THR A 127 -11.48 -14.26 -0.24
CA THR A 127 -12.75 -13.86 0.37
C THR A 127 -13.66 -15.07 0.40
N LEU A 128 -13.73 -15.72 1.56
CA LEU A 128 -14.12 -17.13 1.71
C LEU A 128 -15.47 -17.31 2.40
N GLN A 129 -16.19 -18.38 2.06
CA GLN A 129 -17.52 -18.67 2.61
C GLN A 129 -17.47 -19.68 3.79
N ASP A 130 -18.50 -19.70 4.65
CA ASP A 130 -18.59 -20.67 5.76
C ASP A 130 -18.63 -22.14 5.26
N ASN A 131 -19.24 -22.35 4.09
CA ASN A 131 -19.29 -23.65 3.41
C ASN A 131 -18.12 -23.89 2.43
N GLN A 132 -17.11 -23.00 2.35
CA GLN A 132 -16.03 -23.02 1.35
C GLN A 132 -15.46 -24.43 1.12
N THR A 133 -15.38 -24.83 -0.14
CA THR A 133 -14.54 -25.93 -0.63
C THR A 133 -13.48 -25.35 -1.58
N PHE A 134 -12.47 -26.15 -1.92
CA PHE A 134 -11.44 -25.78 -2.88
C PHE A 134 -11.30 -26.89 -3.92
N THR A 135 -10.96 -26.52 -5.16
CA THR A 135 -10.71 -27.45 -6.27
C THR A 135 -9.61 -26.87 -7.14
N LEU A 136 -8.71 -27.71 -7.66
CA LEU A 136 -7.68 -27.23 -8.58
C LEU A 136 -8.29 -27.02 -9.98
N THR A 137 -7.98 -25.88 -10.62
CA THR A 137 -8.36 -25.65 -12.02
C THR A 137 -7.68 -26.66 -12.95
N GLU A 138 -8.41 -27.22 -13.91
CA GLU A 138 -7.97 -28.29 -14.83
C GLU A 138 -6.61 -28.06 -15.51
N ASN A 139 -6.26 -26.81 -15.79
CA ASN A 139 -4.95 -26.40 -16.30
C ASN A 139 -4.35 -25.32 -15.38
N PRO A 140 -3.60 -25.70 -14.32
CA PRO A 140 -3.09 -24.75 -13.36
C PRO A 140 -2.05 -23.81 -13.98
N LYS A 141 -2.23 -22.49 -13.81
CA LYS A 141 -1.30 -21.46 -14.28
C LYS A 141 0.18 -21.77 -13.96
N PRO A 142 0.57 -22.26 -12.75
CA PRO A 142 1.97 -22.56 -12.46
C PRO A 142 2.55 -23.69 -13.32
N VAL A 143 1.72 -24.69 -13.67
CA VAL A 143 2.11 -25.82 -14.54
C VAL A 143 2.24 -25.34 -15.98
N ALA A 144 1.26 -24.58 -16.47
CA ALA A 144 1.26 -24.02 -17.82
C ALA A 144 2.46 -23.07 -18.08
N GLU A 145 2.74 -22.15 -17.16
CA GLU A 145 3.86 -21.21 -17.30
C GLU A 145 5.23 -21.87 -17.10
N PHE A 146 5.32 -22.91 -16.24
CA PHE A 146 6.54 -23.73 -16.13
C PHE A 146 6.83 -24.50 -17.44
N LEU A 147 5.81 -25.13 -18.04
CA LEU A 147 5.95 -25.83 -19.31
C LEU A 147 6.32 -24.87 -20.44
N GLU A 148 5.73 -23.68 -20.48
CA GLU A 148 6.06 -22.64 -21.47
C GLU A 148 7.54 -22.18 -21.39
N ALA A 149 8.07 -21.99 -20.18
CA ALA A 149 9.49 -21.67 -19.99
C ALA A 149 10.39 -22.84 -20.44
N LYS A 150 10.00 -24.08 -20.11
CA LYS A 150 10.72 -25.31 -20.45
C LYS A 150 10.73 -25.58 -21.96
N GLU A 151 9.64 -25.31 -22.66
CA GLU A 151 9.54 -25.32 -24.13
C GLU A 151 10.51 -24.32 -24.78
N ALA A 152 10.70 -23.15 -24.16
CA ALA A 152 11.70 -22.16 -24.56
C ALA A 152 13.14 -22.51 -24.14
N GLY A 153 13.37 -23.70 -23.58
CA GLY A 153 14.69 -24.15 -23.10
C GLY A 153 15.16 -23.43 -21.83
N ILE A 154 14.25 -22.99 -20.97
CA ILE A 154 14.52 -22.32 -19.71
C ILE A 154 13.88 -23.12 -18.57
N GLN A 155 14.71 -23.79 -17.75
CA GLN A 155 14.22 -24.39 -16.51
C GLN A 155 13.97 -23.28 -15.49
N THR A 156 12.80 -23.28 -14.87
CA THR A 156 12.42 -22.30 -13.83
C THR A 156 12.08 -22.97 -12.50
N ARG A 157 12.01 -22.17 -11.43
CA ARG A 157 11.40 -22.52 -10.15
C ARG A 157 10.02 -21.84 -10.08
N PRO A 158 8.90 -22.60 -10.11
CA PRO A 158 7.58 -22.03 -9.90
C PRO A 158 7.48 -21.38 -8.52
N VAL A 159 6.80 -20.24 -8.44
CA VAL A 159 6.53 -19.48 -7.22
C VAL A 159 5.05 -19.57 -6.87
N ILE A 160 4.71 -20.03 -5.67
CA ILE A 160 3.34 -20.08 -5.16
C ILE A 160 3.26 -19.44 -3.78
N LEU A 161 2.13 -18.80 -3.47
CA LEU A 161 1.83 -18.38 -2.10
C LEU A 161 1.52 -19.63 -1.26
N GLY A 162 2.08 -19.75 -0.06
CA GLY A 162 1.87 -20.88 0.82
C GLY A 162 0.46 -20.93 1.43
N PRO A 163 -0.03 -22.12 1.82
CA PRO A 163 -1.42 -22.30 2.27
C PRO A 163 -1.73 -21.55 3.57
N VAL A 164 -0.73 -21.35 4.44
CA VAL A 164 -0.95 -20.62 5.70
C VAL A 164 -1.08 -19.13 5.41
N SER A 165 -0.18 -18.56 4.60
CA SER A 165 -0.27 -17.17 4.14
C SER A 165 -1.53 -16.88 3.33
N PHE A 166 -1.91 -17.75 2.39
CA PHE A 166 -3.12 -17.57 1.59
C PHE A 166 -4.38 -17.44 2.47
N LEU A 167 -4.52 -18.27 3.50
CA LEU A 167 -5.65 -18.18 4.44
C LEU A 167 -5.49 -17.01 5.42
N ALA A 168 -4.32 -16.81 6.02
CA ALA A 168 -4.07 -15.73 6.99
C ALA A 168 -4.21 -14.32 6.38
N LEU A 169 -3.95 -14.18 5.08
CA LEU A 169 -4.15 -12.93 4.32
C LEU A 169 -5.57 -12.78 3.76
N GLY A 170 -6.42 -13.80 3.91
CA GLY A 170 -7.82 -13.80 3.51
C GLY A 170 -8.77 -13.08 4.47
N LYS A 171 -10.07 -13.36 4.31
CA LYS A 171 -11.18 -12.95 5.18
C LYS A 171 -12.44 -13.80 4.89
N ALA A 172 -13.44 -13.73 5.77
CA ALA A 172 -14.80 -14.15 5.44
C ALA A 172 -15.44 -13.20 4.40
N ASP A 173 -16.35 -13.74 3.57
CA ASP A 173 -17.21 -12.96 2.70
C ASP A 173 -18.42 -12.36 3.45
N ARG A 174 -19.12 -11.40 2.85
CA ARG A 174 -20.32 -10.80 3.45
C ARG A 174 -21.40 -11.87 3.63
N GLY A 175 -21.85 -12.06 4.88
CA GLY A 175 -22.81 -13.11 5.24
C GLY A 175 -22.17 -14.43 5.68
N SER A 176 -20.83 -14.50 5.73
CA SER A 176 -20.06 -15.58 6.35
C SER A 176 -19.32 -15.06 7.59
N SER A 177 -18.89 -15.98 8.45
CA SER A 177 -18.27 -15.76 9.76
C SER A 177 -16.96 -16.53 9.98
N VAL A 178 -16.57 -17.37 9.01
CA VAL A 178 -15.42 -18.27 9.07
C VAL A 178 -14.11 -17.54 9.36
N ASP A 179 -13.39 -18.05 10.36
CA ASP A 179 -11.98 -17.75 10.58
C ASP A 179 -11.16 -18.46 9.49
N PRO A 180 -10.56 -17.76 8.51
CA PRO A 180 -10.03 -18.37 7.29
C PRO A 180 -9.05 -19.50 7.52
N ILE A 181 -8.23 -19.42 8.58
CA ILE A 181 -7.21 -20.44 8.87
C ILE A 181 -7.81 -21.81 9.20
N THR A 182 -9.07 -21.86 9.62
CA THR A 182 -9.79 -23.12 9.90
C THR A 182 -10.13 -23.92 8.63
N LEU A 183 -9.97 -23.34 7.44
CA LEU A 183 -10.21 -24.00 6.17
C LEU A 183 -8.98 -24.79 5.65
N LEU A 184 -7.87 -24.80 6.39
CA LEU A 184 -6.59 -25.41 6.00
C LEU A 184 -6.72 -26.86 5.52
N ASP A 185 -7.42 -27.72 6.27
CA ASP A 185 -7.55 -29.15 5.93
C ASP A 185 -8.31 -29.39 4.61
N LYS A 186 -9.17 -28.45 4.19
CA LYS A 186 -9.83 -28.47 2.88
C LYS A 186 -8.93 -27.97 1.75
N LEU A 187 -7.97 -27.09 2.07
CA LEU A 187 -7.09 -26.44 1.10
C LEU A 187 -5.85 -27.28 0.78
N LEU A 188 -5.28 -27.96 1.78
CA LEU A 188 -4.05 -28.74 1.61
C LEU A 188 -4.10 -29.78 0.47
N PRO A 189 -5.18 -30.57 0.26
CA PRO A 189 -5.25 -31.51 -0.87
C PRO A 189 -5.04 -30.87 -2.25
N VAL A 190 -5.45 -29.60 -2.42
CA VAL A 190 -5.29 -28.84 -3.67
C VAL A 190 -3.83 -28.42 -3.88
N TYR A 191 -3.08 -28.17 -2.80
CA TYR A 191 -1.63 -27.96 -2.85
C TYR A 191 -0.88 -29.28 -3.08
N GLU A 192 -1.31 -30.36 -2.42
CA GLU A 192 -0.75 -31.72 -2.63
C GLU A 192 -0.90 -32.13 -4.10
N GLU A 193 -2.05 -31.85 -4.73
CA GLU A 193 -2.26 -32.07 -6.16
C GLU A 193 -1.38 -31.15 -7.03
N LEU A 194 -1.38 -29.83 -6.79
CA LEU A 194 -0.60 -28.87 -7.59
C LEU A 194 0.90 -29.18 -7.59
N LEU A 195 1.47 -29.49 -6.42
CA LEU A 195 2.88 -29.91 -6.30
C LEU A 195 3.13 -31.22 -7.06
N THR A 196 2.20 -32.17 -7.01
CA THR A 196 2.29 -33.42 -7.78
C THR A 196 2.24 -33.17 -9.29
N GLN A 197 1.40 -32.26 -9.77
CA GLN A 197 1.35 -31.86 -11.18
C GLN A 197 2.65 -31.14 -11.61
N LEU A 198 3.19 -30.24 -10.79
CA LEU A 198 4.46 -29.56 -11.05
C LEU A 198 5.65 -30.52 -11.12
N LYS A 199 5.73 -31.53 -10.23
CA LYS A 199 6.78 -32.55 -10.33
C LYS A 199 6.65 -33.40 -11.59
N LYS A 200 5.43 -33.76 -12.00
CA LYS A 200 5.16 -34.48 -13.27
C LYS A 200 5.57 -33.67 -14.51
N ALA A 201 5.41 -32.35 -14.49
CA ALA A 201 5.94 -31.46 -15.53
C ALA A 201 7.48 -31.39 -15.54
N GLY A 202 8.12 -31.73 -14.42
CA GLY A 202 9.58 -31.72 -14.22
C GLY A 202 10.11 -30.47 -13.54
N ALA A 203 9.32 -29.84 -12.66
CA ALA A 203 9.85 -28.88 -11.69
C ALA A 203 10.61 -29.64 -10.60
N GLU A 204 11.89 -29.32 -10.41
CA GLU A 204 12.73 -29.95 -9.38
C GLU A 204 12.62 -29.25 -8.02
N THR A 205 12.52 -27.92 -8.03
CA THR A 205 12.22 -27.11 -6.85
C THR A 205 10.98 -26.23 -7.09
N VAL A 206 10.29 -25.85 -6.03
CA VAL A 206 9.22 -24.84 -6.01
C VAL A 206 9.49 -23.87 -4.87
N GLN A 207 9.32 -22.58 -5.13
CA GLN A 207 9.30 -21.55 -4.10
C GLN A 207 7.89 -21.48 -3.50
N ILE A 208 7.80 -21.59 -2.19
CA ILE A 208 6.56 -21.47 -1.43
C ILE A 208 6.71 -20.30 -0.45
N ASP A 209 6.03 -19.21 -0.78
CA ASP A 209 6.12 -17.95 -0.05
C ASP A 209 5.26 -18.03 1.21
N GLU A 210 5.87 -17.94 2.40
CA GLU A 210 5.15 -17.80 3.68
C GLU A 210 5.50 -16.47 4.40
N PRO A 211 5.34 -15.31 3.74
CA PRO A 211 5.78 -14.03 4.27
C PRO A 211 5.08 -13.62 5.57
N VAL A 212 3.94 -14.23 5.93
CA VAL A 212 3.30 -13.99 7.24
C VAL A 212 4.17 -14.40 8.44
N LEU A 213 5.24 -15.18 8.24
CA LEU A 213 6.22 -15.49 9.29
C LEU A 213 6.97 -14.26 9.84
N VAL A 214 6.91 -13.09 9.18
CA VAL A 214 7.45 -11.82 9.71
C VAL A 214 6.45 -11.05 10.60
N PHE A 215 5.21 -11.50 10.70
CA PHE A 215 4.18 -10.90 11.59
C PHE A 215 4.22 -11.51 13.00
N ASP A 216 3.60 -10.80 13.95
CA ASP A 216 3.18 -11.38 15.23
C ASP A 216 1.99 -12.33 15.00
N LEU A 217 2.29 -13.62 14.81
CA LEU A 217 1.29 -14.59 14.37
C LEU A 217 0.30 -15.00 15.47
N PRO A 218 -1.03 -14.95 15.21
CA PRO A 218 -2.04 -15.53 16.09
C PRO A 218 -1.82 -17.02 16.36
N SER A 219 -2.20 -17.49 17.55
CA SER A 219 -1.91 -18.87 18.00
C SER A 219 -2.44 -19.97 17.07
N LYS A 220 -3.62 -19.77 16.45
CA LYS A 220 -4.14 -20.70 15.42
C LYS A 220 -3.26 -20.74 14.18
N THR A 221 -2.79 -19.59 13.71
CA THR A 221 -1.92 -19.47 12.52
C THR A 221 -0.54 -20.05 12.77
N ARG A 222 0.04 -19.89 13.98
CA ARG A 222 1.27 -20.61 14.38
C ARG A 222 1.07 -22.13 14.31
N GLN A 223 -0.06 -22.62 14.82
CA GLN A 223 -0.39 -24.06 14.84
C GLN A 223 -0.67 -24.63 13.43
N ALA A 224 -1.09 -23.81 12.47
CA ALA A 224 -1.39 -24.23 11.10
C ALA A 224 -0.16 -24.67 10.29
N PHE A 225 1.02 -24.10 10.55
CA PHE A 225 2.25 -24.44 9.82
C PHE A 225 2.63 -25.92 9.95
N LYS A 226 2.48 -26.52 11.13
CA LYS A 226 2.90 -27.90 11.36
C LYS A 226 2.16 -28.93 10.48
N PRO A 227 0.82 -29.09 10.55
CA PRO A 227 0.11 -30.06 9.71
C PRO A 227 0.20 -29.73 8.22
N ALA A 228 0.35 -28.45 7.84
CA ALA A 228 0.59 -28.05 6.46
C ALA A 228 1.93 -28.60 5.95
N TYR A 229 3.04 -28.26 6.61
CA TYR A 229 4.36 -28.60 6.12
C TYR A 229 4.77 -30.05 6.42
N GLU A 230 4.22 -30.73 7.43
CA GLU A 230 4.34 -32.19 7.57
C GLU A 230 3.77 -32.92 6.35
N LYS A 231 2.63 -32.48 5.80
CA LYS A 231 2.10 -33.03 4.53
C LYS A 231 2.95 -32.64 3.32
N LEU A 232 3.17 -31.34 3.10
CA LEU A 232 3.80 -30.88 1.86
C LEU A 232 5.26 -31.32 1.75
N THR A 233 6.01 -31.40 2.87
CA THR A 233 7.40 -31.89 2.86
C THR A 233 7.50 -33.40 2.63
N ALA A 234 6.47 -34.17 3.00
CA ALA A 234 6.41 -35.63 2.76
C ALA A 234 6.23 -36.01 1.27
N LEU A 235 5.84 -35.05 0.41
CA LEU A 235 5.81 -35.27 -1.05
C LEU A 235 7.19 -35.16 -1.71
N GLN A 236 8.14 -34.43 -1.09
CA GLN A 236 9.42 -34.07 -1.72
C GLN A 236 10.21 -35.30 -2.21
N GLY A 237 10.66 -35.25 -3.46
CA GLY A 237 11.41 -36.33 -4.11
C GLY A 237 10.61 -36.93 -5.26
N SER A 238 10.10 -38.15 -5.08
CA SER A 238 9.41 -38.87 -6.17
C SER A 238 8.03 -38.30 -6.51
N ASN A 239 7.32 -37.73 -5.55
CA ASN A 239 5.91 -37.35 -5.70
C ASN A 239 5.72 -35.83 -5.91
N GLY A 240 6.61 -35.01 -5.37
CA GLY A 240 6.57 -33.55 -5.41
C GLY A 240 7.96 -32.92 -5.49
N PRO A 241 8.06 -31.64 -5.89
CA PRO A 241 9.31 -30.90 -5.97
C PRO A 241 9.88 -30.60 -4.58
N GLN A 242 11.17 -30.30 -4.50
CA GLN A 242 11.82 -29.79 -3.30
C GLN A 242 11.31 -28.38 -2.96
N LEU A 243 10.97 -28.14 -1.69
CA LEU A 243 10.33 -26.90 -1.26
C LEU A 243 11.38 -25.87 -0.78
N VAL A 244 11.37 -24.70 -1.41
CA VAL A 244 12.12 -23.50 -0.99
C VAL A 244 11.14 -22.58 -0.28
N LEU A 245 11.13 -22.60 1.05
CA LEU A 245 10.29 -21.73 1.85
C LEU A 245 10.84 -20.30 1.82
N ALA A 246 10.01 -19.28 1.57
CA ALA A 246 10.46 -17.90 1.48
C ALA A 246 9.76 -16.91 2.42
N THR A 247 10.56 -16.03 3.04
CA THR A 247 10.13 -14.95 3.93
C THR A 247 10.91 -13.66 3.61
N TYR A 248 10.26 -12.51 3.68
CA TYR A 248 10.86 -11.24 3.26
C TYR A 248 10.19 -10.01 3.90
N PHE A 249 10.83 -8.84 3.78
CA PHE A 249 10.45 -7.53 4.36
C PHE A 249 10.56 -7.42 5.89
N GLY A 250 10.95 -8.48 6.59
CA GLY A 250 11.11 -8.50 8.04
C GLY A 250 12.02 -9.64 8.51
N ASP A 251 12.29 -9.66 9.82
CA ASP A 251 12.92 -10.79 10.47
C ASP A 251 11.91 -11.88 10.86
N VAL A 252 12.42 -13.10 11.08
CA VAL A 252 11.61 -14.27 11.50
C VAL A 252 11.92 -14.76 12.91
N VAL A 253 12.80 -14.05 13.63
CA VAL A 253 13.47 -14.52 14.86
C VAL A 253 12.55 -14.71 16.07
N HIS A 254 11.32 -14.18 15.99
CA HIS A 254 10.24 -14.29 16.98
C HIS A 254 9.29 -15.48 16.73
N ASN A 255 9.47 -16.17 15.59
CA ASN A 255 8.69 -17.35 15.18
C ASN A 255 9.59 -18.59 14.96
N PHE A 256 10.80 -18.64 15.54
CA PHE A 256 11.69 -19.80 15.43
C PHE A 256 11.08 -21.10 15.99
N ASP A 257 10.23 -21.03 17.01
CA ASP A 257 9.44 -22.17 17.50
C ASP A 257 8.52 -22.79 16.44
N VAL A 258 8.02 -21.97 15.51
CA VAL A 258 7.22 -22.41 14.36
C VAL A 258 8.12 -23.02 13.28
N ILE A 259 9.29 -22.39 13.03
CA ILE A 259 10.27 -22.85 12.04
C ILE A 259 10.86 -24.22 12.43
N ASP A 260 11.35 -24.34 13.66
CA ASP A 260 11.93 -25.57 14.21
C ASP A 260 10.94 -26.75 14.13
N ALA A 261 9.69 -26.51 14.51
CA ALA A 261 8.66 -27.53 14.69
C ALA A 261 7.94 -27.98 13.40
N ALA A 262 8.09 -27.25 12.29
CA ALA A 262 7.34 -27.49 11.05
C ALA A 262 8.15 -27.36 9.75
N LEU A 263 9.21 -26.53 9.71
CA LEU A 263 9.78 -26.00 8.47
C LEU A 263 11.21 -26.48 8.19
N THR A 264 11.89 -27.05 9.18
CA THR A 264 13.23 -27.67 9.07
C THR A 264 13.30 -28.87 8.10
N GLY A 265 12.14 -29.42 7.70
CA GLY A 265 12.02 -30.46 6.66
C GLY A 265 11.94 -29.95 5.22
N THR A 266 11.90 -28.64 5.00
CA THR A 266 11.98 -28.05 3.65
C THR A 266 13.40 -28.11 3.10
N TYR A 267 13.56 -28.11 1.77
CA TYR A 267 14.86 -28.20 1.12
C TYR A 267 15.72 -26.93 1.33
N ALA A 268 15.10 -25.75 1.28
CA ALA A 268 15.78 -24.48 1.51
C ALA A 268 14.88 -23.49 2.24
N PHE A 269 15.51 -22.55 2.96
CA PHE A 269 14.85 -21.43 3.62
C PHE A 269 15.45 -20.11 3.13
N HIS A 270 14.60 -19.19 2.68
CA HIS A 270 14.95 -17.85 2.24
C HIS A 270 14.56 -16.80 3.28
N VAL A 271 15.51 -15.88 3.55
CA VAL A 271 15.34 -14.74 4.47
C VAL A 271 15.92 -13.46 3.86
N ASP A 272 15.28 -12.34 4.17
CA ASP A 272 15.70 -10.99 3.78
C ASP A 272 16.86 -10.50 4.68
N LEU A 273 18.05 -10.41 4.09
CA LEU A 273 19.28 -9.93 4.72
C LEU A 273 19.64 -8.51 4.26
N VAL A 274 18.75 -7.84 3.52
CA VAL A 274 18.84 -6.40 3.23
C VAL A 274 18.14 -5.62 4.34
N ARG A 275 16.94 -6.08 4.74
CA ARG A 275 16.06 -5.40 5.69
C ARG A 275 16.39 -5.66 7.16
N HIS A 276 16.87 -6.87 7.48
CA HIS A 276 17.32 -7.30 8.82
C HIS A 276 18.60 -8.18 8.71
N PRO A 277 19.74 -7.67 8.21
CA PRO A 277 20.99 -8.44 8.02
C PRO A 277 21.48 -9.17 9.28
N GLU A 278 21.19 -8.63 10.47
CA GLU A 278 21.56 -9.18 11.76
C GLU A 278 20.83 -10.49 12.13
N GLN A 279 19.77 -10.88 11.40
CA GLN A 279 19.12 -12.17 11.63
C GLN A 279 19.96 -13.37 11.19
N LEU A 280 20.94 -13.18 10.29
CA LEU A 280 21.71 -14.24 9.63
C LEU A 280 22.28 -15.30 10.59
N SER A 281 22.97 -14.90 11.66
CA SER A 281 23.62 -15.87 12.55
C SER A 281 22.61 -16.74 13.29
N LYS A 282 21.49 -16.15 13.72
CA LYS A 282 20.41 -16.88 14.39
C LYS A 282 19.68 -17.81 13.42
N VAL A 283 19.39 -17.35 12.21
CA VAL A 283 18.76 -18.19 11.18
C VAL A 283 19.61 -19.42 10.91
N ILE A 284 20.94 -19.27 10.81
CA ILE A 284 21.89 -20.39 10.65
C ILE A 284 21.81 -21.41 11.80
N GLU A 285 21.59 -20.97 13.03
CA GLU A 285 21.44 -21.84 14.21
C GLU A 285 20.14 -22.67 14.20
N HIS A 286 19.11 -22.19 13.48
CA HIS A 286 17.79 -22.83 13.35
C HIS A 286 17.57 -23.58 12.01
N LEU A 287 18.58 -23.67 11.13
CA LEU A 287 18.48 -24.44 9.88
C LEU A 287 18.55 -25.95 10.14
N GLY A 288 17.68 -26.71 9.47
CA GLY A 288 17.77 -28.18 9.41
C GLY A 288 19.14 -28.64 8.87
N PRO A 289 19.65 -29.81 9.27
CA PRO A 289 21.05 -30.22 9.07
C PRO A 289 21.48 -30.37 7.60
N LYS A 290 20.52 -30.44 6.66
CA LYS A 290 20.74 -30.44 5.20
C LYS A 290 20.09 -29.26 4.48
N GLN A 291 19.38 -28.39 5.19
CA GLN A 291 18.59 -27.30 4.62
C GLN A 291 19.52 -26.23 4.04
N ILE A 292 19.22 -25.72 2.86
CA ILE A 292 19.99 -24.68 2.17
C ILE A 292 19.52 -23.30 2.64
N LEU A 293 20.45 -22.37 2.87
CA LEU A 293 20.14 -20.96 3.08
C LEU A 293 20.06 -20.23 1.73
N SER A 294 18.94 -19.59 1.45
CA SER A 294 18.81 -18.62 0.36
C SER A 294 18.95 -17.21 0.93
N ALA A 295 20.14 -16.64 0.78
CA ALA A 295 20.53 -15.37 1.38
C ALA A 295 20.06 -14.19 0.52
N GLY A 296 18.98 -13.53 0.94
CA GLY A 296 18.41 -12.36 0.26
C GLY A 296 19.26 -11.12 0.44
N VAL A 297 20.27 -10.91 -0.42
CA VAL A 297 21.31 -9.86 -0.26
C VAL A 297 21.32 -8.80 -1.37
N VAL A 298 20.42 -8.88 -2.35
CA VAL A 298 20.20 -7.84 -3.38
C VAL A 298 18.78 -7.27 -3.23
N ASP A 299 18.67 -5.97 -2.97
CA ASP A 299 17.42 -5.32 -2.57
C ASP A 299 16.33 -5.43 -3.64
N GLY A 300 15.23 -6.12 -3.34
CA GLY A 300 14.03 -6.25 -4.20
C GLY A 300 12.94 -5.20 -3.96
N ARG A 301 13.19 -4.20 -3.11
CA ARG A 301 12.28 -3.13 -2.70
C ARG A 301 12.79 -1.71 -3.02
N ASN A 302 14.08 -1.54 -3.28
CA ASN A 302 14.70 -0.24 -3.59
C ASN A 302 15.64 -0.31 -4.82
N ILE A 303 15.94 0.85 -5.41
CA ILE A 303 16.64 0.99 -6.71
C ILE A 303 18.14 1.25 -6.63
N TRP A 304 18.73 1.21 -5.43
CA TRP A 304 20.16 1.39 -5.26
C TRP A 304 20.93 0.20 -5.83
N LYS A 305 22.08 0.50 -6.43
CA LYS A 305 23.10 -0.48 -6.82
C LYS A 305 23.65 -1.16 -5.57
N ASN A 306 23.69 -2.49 -5.58
CA ASN A 306 24.15 -3.26 -4.44
C ASN A 306 25.62 -2.94 -4.09
N ASN A 307 25.97 -2.90 -2.80
CA ASN A 307 27.38 -2.87 -2.38
C ASN A 307 27.93 -4.30 -2.42
N PHE A 308 28.58 -4.68 -3.53
CA PHE A 308 29.04 -6.06 -3.76
C PHE A 308 29.96 -6.55 -2.65
N LYS A 309 30.84 -5.71 -2.12
CA LYS A 309 31.72 -6.07 -1.01
C LYS A 309 30.91 -6.50 0.23
N LYS A 310 29.93 -5.69 0.67
CA LYS A 310 29.08 -6.00 1.83
C LYS A 310 28.25 -7.28 1.63
N SER A 311 27.70 -7.48 0.42
CA SER A 311 26.91 -8.69 0.14
C SER A 311 27.78 -9.94 0.00
N ILE A 312 28.99 -9.85 -0.58
CA ILE A 312 29.97 -10.94 -0.61
C ILE A 312 30.41 -11.30 0.82
N GLU A 313 30.81 -10.34 1.65
CA GLU A 313 31.18 -10.59 3.06
C GLU A 313 30.06 -11.29 3.85
N THR A 314 28.80 -10.92 3.61
CA THR A 314 27.60 -11.54 4.21
C THR A 314 27.40 -12.99 3.74
N VAL A 315 27.54 -13.26 2.44
CA VAL A 315 27.37 -14.61 1.86
C VAL A 315 28.56 -15.51 2.22
N GLU A 316 29.79 -15.00 2.25
CA GLU A 316 30.97 -15.72 2.73
C GLU A 316 30.84 -16.12 4.20
N ALA A 317 30.31 -15.25 5.06
CA ALA A 317 30.02 -15.59 6.46
C ALA A 317 29.01 -16.74 6.60
N ALA A 318 28.02 -16.84 5.71
CA ALA A 318 27.12 -17.99 5.64
C ALA A 318 27.83 -19.27 5.14
N VAL A 319 28.61 -19.15 4.06
CA VAL A 319 29.39 -20.26 3.48
C VAL A 319 30.40 -20.84 4.48
N GLN A 320 31.04 -20.00 5.31
CA GLN A 320 31.93 -20.43 6.40
C GLN A 320 31.24 -21.26 7.49
N LYS A 321 29.91 -21.21 7.58
CA LYS A 321 29.11 -21.99 8.55
C LYS A 321 28.39 -23.19 7.93
N LEU A 322 27.97 -23.07 6.67
CA LEU A 322 27.08 -24.04 6.02
C LEU A 322 27.74 -24.88 4.92
N GLY A 323 28.81 -24.39 4.29
CA GLY A 323 29.38 -24.94 3.04
C GLY A 323 28.90 -24.20 1.78
N LYS A 324 29.68 -24.27 0.70
CA LYS A 324 29.34 -23.63 -0.61
C LYS A 324 28.17 -24.30 -1.34
N ASP A 325 27.78 -25.49 -0.90
CA ASP A 325 26.67 -26.31 -1.38
C ASP A 325 25.34 -26.01 -0.67
N ARG A 326 25.38 -25.33 0.49
CA ARG A 326 24.20 -24.98 1.30
C ARG A 326 23.90 -23.47 1.34
N VAL A 327 24.41 -22.70 0.39
CA VAL A 327 24.12 -21.26 0.25
C VAL A 327 23.76 -20.91 -1.19
N ILE A 328 22.68 -20.15 -1.35
CA ILE A 328 22.22 -19.52 -2.59
C ILE A 328 22.23 -18.00 -2.37
N VAL A 329 22.73 -17.24 -3.34
CA VAL A 329 22.62 -15.77 -3.40
C VAL A 329 21.27 -15.41 -4.01
N ALA A 330 20.48 -14.59 -3.32
CA ALA A 330 19.14 -14.24 -3.76
C ALA A 330 18.86 -12.74 -3.74
N THR A 331 17.85 -12.32 -4.50
CA THR A 331 17.14 -11.06 -4.26
C THR A 331 16.42 -11.14 -2.92
N SER A 332 16.32 -10.04 -2.16
CA SER A 332 15.72 -10.02 -0.81
C SER A 332 14.20 -10.21 -0.80
N SER A 333 13.58 -10.06 -1.96
CA SER A 333 12.17 -10.31 -2.24
C SER A 333 12.00 -10.50 -3.76
N SER A 334 10.77 -10.68 -4.23
CA SER A 334 10.45 -10.49 -5.65
C SER A 334 10.83 -9.06 -6.10
N LEU A 335 11.38 -8.94 -7.32
CA LEU A 335 11.73 -7.65 -7.95
C LEU A 335 10.50 -6.88 -8.46
N LEU A 336 9.28 -7.40 -8.24
CA LEU A 336 7.99 -6.74 -8.54
C LEU A 336 7.91 -5.28 -8.06
N HIS A 337 8.56 -4.96 -6.94
CA HIS A 337 8.56 -3.63 -6.32
C HIS A 337 9.66 -2.70 -6.88
N THR A 338 10.46 -3.18 -7.82
CA THR A 338 11.49 -2.40 -8.53
C THR A 338 11.06 -2.13 -9.99
N PRO A 339 11.60 -1.09 -10.65
CA PRO A 339 11.33 -0.83 -12.05
C PRO A 339 12.03 -1.84 -12.97
N HIS A 340 11.70 -1.84 -14.26
CA HIS A 340 12.16 -2.88 -15.18
C HIS A 340 13.66 -2.81 -15.56
N THR A 341 14.17 -1.66 -16.03
CA THR A 341 15.60 -1.47 -16.39
C THR A 341 16.01 0.00 -16.37
N LEU A 342 17.19 0.30 -15.83
CA LEU A 342 17.82 1.62 -15.86
C LEU A 342 18.20 2.04 -17.29
N ALA A 343 18.33 1.09 -18.23
CA ALA A 343 18.61 1.37 -19.65
C ALA A 343 17.44 2.07 -20.39
N SER A 344 16.27 2.22 -19.77
CA SER A 344 15.19 3.07 -20.27
C SER A 344 15.34 4.55 -19.88
N GLU A 345 16.17 4.86 -18.88
CA GLU A 345 16.42 6.23 -18.45
C GLU A 345 17.49 6.90 -19.33
N LYS A 346 17.16 8.08 -19.87
CA LYS A 346 18.02 8.85 -20.79
C LYS A 346 18.34 10.27 -20.31
N ASN A 347 17.62 10.75 -19.30
CA ASN A 347 17.67 12.15 -18.84
C ASN A 347 18.12 12.26 -17.37
N LEU A 348 18.58 11.16 -16.77
CA LEU A 348 19.24 11.19 -15.46
C LEU A 348 20.68 11.71 -15.64
N ASP A 349 21.12 12.51 -14.68
CA ASP A 349 22.52 12.92 -14.52
C ASP A 349 23.42 11.67 -14.32
N ASP A 350 24.58 11.63 -14.97
CA ASP A 350 25.45 10.46 -14.99
C ASP A 350 26.02 10.11 -13.60
N GLU A 351 26.15 11.09 -12.69
CA GLU A 351 26.57 10.86 -11.30
C GLU A 351 25.54 10.00 -10.58
N VAL A 352 24.26 10.40 -10.59
CA VAL A 352 23.20 9.65 -9.89
C VAL A 352 22.84 8.37 -10.63
N ARG A 353 22.96 8.35 -11.96
CA ARG A 353 22.78 7.14 -12.79
C ARG A 353 23.72 6.03 -12.36
N ALA A 354 24.98 6.36 -12.03
CA ALA A 354 25.96 5.38 -11.58
C ALA A 354 25.58 4.71 -10.25
N TRP A 355 24.69 5.30 -9.45
CA TRP A 355 24.31 4.78 -8.14
C TRP A 355 23.12 3.79 -8.16
N PHE A 356 22.49 3.59 -9.32
CA PHE A 356 21.24 2.83 -9.44
C PHE A 356 21.41 1.46 -10.12
N SER A 357 20.50 0.55 -9.77
CA SER A 357 20.23 -0.72 -10.43
C SER A 357 18.72 -0.98 -10.37
N PHE A 358 18.03 -1.19 -11.49
CA PHE A 358 16.63 -1.64 -11.52
C PHE A 358 16.59 -3.18 -11.76
N ALA A 359 15.44 -3.80 -11.99
CA ALA A 359 15.31 -5.27 -11.96
C ALA A 359 16.24 -6.03 -12.91
N SER A 360 16.39 -5.55 -14.16
CA SER A 360 17.30 -6.16 -15.14
C SER A 360 18.77 -6.09 -14.70
N GLU A 361 19.16 -5.02 -14.00
CA GLU A 361 20.50 -4.87 -13.48
C GLU A 361 20.69 -5.72 -12.21
N LYS A 362 19.69 -5.79 -11.33
CA LYS A 362 19.67 -6.63 -10.12
C LYS A 362 19.76 -8.14 -10.41
N ALA A 363 19.22 -8.58 -11.56
CA ALA A 363 19.41 -9.96 -12.03
C ALA A 363 20.90 -10.27 -12.31
N ALA A 364 21.67 -9.30 -12.82
CA ALA A 364 23.12 -9.44 -12.97
C ALA A 364 23.86 -9.30 -11.63
N GLU A 365 23.38 -8.46 -10.69
CA GLU A 365 23.98 -8.30 -9.36
C GLU A 365 24.04 -9.65 -8.60
N VAL A 366 22.96 -10.44 -8.58
CA VAL A 366 22.97 -11.76 -7.90
C VAL A 366 23.93 -12.76 -8.56
N ALA A 367 24.06 -12.73 -9.89
CA ALA A 367 24.97 -13.60 -10.64
C ALA A 367 26.45 -13.23 -10.40
N VAL A 368 26.79 -11.94 -10.38
CA VAL A 368 28.14 -11.44 -10.07
C VAL A 368 28.56 -11.83 -8.65
N ILE A 369 27.68 -11.68 -7.66
CA ILE A 369 27.96 -12.06 -6.26
C ILE A 369 28.14 -13.59 -6.13
N ALA A 370 27.28 -14.39 -6.77
CA ALA A 370 27.39 -15.86 -6.75
C ALA A 370 28.69 -16.36 -7.41
N LYS A 371 29.09 -15.75 -8.54
CA LYS A 371 30.36 -15.98 -9.24
C LYS A 371 31.56 -15.63 -8.35
N ALA A 372 31.53 -14.47 -7.67
CA ALA A 372 32.58 -14.03 -6.75
C ALA A 372 32.80 -15.01 -5.60
N VAL A 373 31.73 -15.42 -4.90
CA VAL A 373 31.82 -16.35 -3.76
C VAL A 373 32.21 -17.76 -4.22
N THR A 374 31.81 -18.17 -5.42
CA THR A 374 32.23 -19.46 -5.99
C THR A 374 33.72 -19.46 -6.36
N ASN A 375 34.13 -18.57 -7.26
CA ASN A 375 35.41 -18.64 -7.98
C ASN A 375 36.49 -17.69 -7.39
N GLY A 376 36.15 -16.93 -6.36
CA GLY A 376 36.99 -15.87 -5.77
C GLY A 376 36.68 -14.49 -6.38
N PRO A 377 36.85 -13.40 -5.61
CA PRO A 377 36.58 -12.03 -6.08
C PRO A 377 37.30 -11.64 -7.38
N ASP A 378 38.49 -12.17 -7.62
CA ASP A 378 39.28 -11.91 -8.83
C ASP A 378 38.58 -12.35 -10.12
N SER A 379 37.64 -13.30 -10.05
CA SER A 379 36.85 -13.74 -11.21
C SER A 379 35.85 -12.68 -11.72
N VAL A 380 35.61 -11.61 -10.95
CA VAL A 380 34.74 -10.47 -11.26
C VAL A 380 35.40 -9.14 -10.89
N ARG A 381 36.73 -9.05 -10.99
CA ARG A 381 37.50 -7.91 -10.46
C ARG A 381 37.06 -6.56 -11.05
N ALA A 382 36.78 -6.50 -12.35
CA ALA A 382 36.36 -5.26 -13.02
C ALA A 382 34.98 -4.80 -12.54
N GLU A 383 34.06 -5.74 -12.34
CA GLU A 383 32.72 -5.50 -11.79
C GLU A 383 32.79 -4.98 -10.34
N LEU A 384 33.71 -5.52 -9.53
CA LEU A 384 33.96 -5.08 -8.15
C LEU A 384 34.63 -3.70 -8.06
N GLU A 385 35.63 -3.43 -8.91
CA GLU A 385 36.31 -2.13 -8.97
C GLU A 385 35.35 -1.01 -9.41
N ALA A 386 34.50 -1.27 -10.41
CA ALA A 386 33.44 -0.35 -10.81
C ALA A 386 32.43 -0.11 -9.68
N ASN A 387 31.95 -1.17 -9.04
CA ASN A 387 30.99 -1.08 -7.93
C ASN A 387 31.54 -0.26 -6.74
N ALA A 388 32.80 -0.50 -6.36
CA ALA A 388 33.46 0.23 -5.29
C ALA A 388 33.65 1.73 -5.63
N LYS A 389 34.00 2.04 -6.88
CA LYS A 389 34.08 3.44 -7.37
C LYS A 389 32.72 4.14 -7.30
N ASP A 390 31.67 3.49 -7.77
CA ASP A 390 30.31 4.05 -7.77
C ASP A 390 29.83 4.34 -6.33
N ALA A 391 30.02 3.38 -5.42
CA ALA A 391 29.70 3.54 -4.00
C ALA A 391 30.50 4.69 -3.33
N GLN A 392 31.81 4.79 -3.64
CA GLN A 392 32.66 5.87 -3.11
C GLN A 392 32.24 7.25 -3.65
N SER A 393 31.79 7.34 -4.91
CA SER A 393 31.30 8.59 -5.50
C SER A 393 30.05 9.10 -4.77
N ARG A 394 29.10 8.21 -4.45
CA ARG A 394 27.90 8.55 -3.67
C ARG A 394 28.21 8.99 -2.26
N ALA A 395 29.13 8.30 -1.58
CA ALA A 395 29.54 8.63 -0.21
C ALA A 395 30.22 10.02 -0.09
N THR A 396 30.81 10.52 -1.19
CA THR A 396 31.55 11.80 -1.22
C THR A 396 30.87 12.90 -2.04
N SER A 397 29.67 12.64 -2.60
CA SER A 397 28.92 13.63 -3.35
C SER A 397 28.46 14.80 -2.48
N LYS A 398 28.36 15.99 -3.08
CA LYS A 398 27.75 17.16 -2.45
C LYS A 398 26.24 16.98 -2.23
N ARG A 399 25.59 16.09 -2.98
CA ARG A 399 24.14 15.80 -2.82
C ARG A 399 23.84 15.19 -1.46
N THR A 400 24.68 14.25 -1.02
CA THR A 400 24.55 13.47 0.23
C THR A 400 25.21 14.14 1.45
N ASN A 401 25.78 15.34 1.28
CA ASN A 401 26.58 16.05 2.29
C ASN A 401 26.30 17.57 2.29
N ASN A 402 25.04 17.98 2.48
CA ASN A 402 24.66 19.40 2.55
C ASN A 402 24.87 19.97 3.97
N PRO A 403 25.83 20.90 4.18
CA PRO A 403 26.19 21.37 5.52
C PRO A 403 25.08 22.21 6.18
N GLU A 404 24.31 22.99 5.42
CA GLU A 404 23.25 23.83 6.00
C GLU A 404 22.01 23.02 6.37
N VAL A 405 21.65 22.00 5.58
CA VAL A 405 20.57 21.06 5.95
C VAL A 405 20.98 20.27 7.20
N LYS A 406 22.21 19.76 7.27
CA LYS A 406 22.72 19.07 8.46
C LYS A 406 22.66 19.98 9.71
N LYS A 407 23.20 21.18 9.62
CA LYS A 407 23.19 22.19 10.70
C LYS A 407 21.77 22.59 11.12
N ARG A 408 20.81 22.63 10.19
CA ARG A 408 19.39 22.89 10.48
C ARG A 408 18.74 21.72 11.24
N VAL A 409 19.05 20.48 10.85
CA VAL A 409 18.61 19.26 11.56
C VAL A 409 19.20 19.19 12.98
N GLU A 410 20.49 19.51 13.13
CA GLU A 410 21.18 19.56 14.43
C GLU A 410 20.67 20.69 15.36
N ALA A 411 19.92 21.67 14.83
CA ALA A 411 19.37 22.80 15.58
C ALA A 411 17.93 22.59 16.09
N VAL A 412 17.25 21.48 15.71
CA VAL A 412 15.85 21.22 16.11
C VAL A 412 15.74 20.89 17.58
N LYS A 413 14.81 21.54 18.28
CA LYS A 413 14.59 21.40 19.74
C LYS A 413 13.29 20.66 20.03
N LYS A 414 13.07 20.34 21.30
CA LYS A 414 11.83 19.66 21.73
C LYS A 414 10.60 20.54 21.49
N GLU A 415 10.75 21.84 21.65
CA GLU A 415 9.68 22.84 21.54
C GLU A 415 9.21 23.03 20.09
N ASP A 416 10.06 22.71 19.09
CA ASP A 416 9.71 22.80 17.67
C ASP A 416 8.65 21.77 17.25
N TYR A 417 8.43 20.73 18.05
CA TYR A 417 7.44 19.66 17.82
C TYR A 417 6.07 19.93 18.47
N GLU A 418 5.84 21.06 19.14
CA GLU A 418 4.60 21.33 19.88
C GLU A 418 3.86 22.57 19.34
N ARG A 419 2.52 22.49 19.25
CA ARG A 419 1.67 23.66 19.01
C ARG A 419 1.73 24.60 20.21
N LYS A 420 1.47 25.90 19.98
CA LYS A 420 1.57 26.97 20.99
C LYS A 420 0.64 26.72 22.19
N SER A 421 -0.58 26.24 21.93
CA SER A 421 -1.55 25.82 22.95
C SER A 421 -2.10 24.41 22.72
N GLY A 422 -2.62 23.80 23.79
CA GLY A 422 -3.42 22.56 23.71
C GLY A 422 -4.78 22.79 23.04
N PHE A 423 -5.38 21.72 22.51
CA PHE A 423 -6.49 21.80 21.55
C PHE A 423 -7.66 22.68 21.98
N ASP A 424 -8.14 22.61 23.22
CA ASP A 424 -9.33 23.38 23.66
C ASP A 424 -9.18 24.89 23.46
N ALA A 425 -7.98 25.42 23.70
CA ALA A 425 -7.64 26.82 23.48
C ALA A 425 -7.53 27.16 21.99
N ARG A 426 -6.98 26.24 21.18
CA ARG A 426 -6.92 26.37 19.72
C ARG A 426 -8.31 26.37 19.11
N TYR A 427 -9.16 25.41 19.49
CA TYR A 427 -10.52 25.30 19.00
C TYR A 427 -11.37 26.53 19.34
N ALA A 428 -11.18 27.13 20.52
CA ALA A 428 -11.82 28.41 20.84
C ALA A 428 -11.42 29.55 19.88
N ALA A 429 -10.13 29.63 19.49
CA ALA A 429 -9.65 30.58 18.50
C ALA A 429 -10.15 30.26 17.07
N GLN A 430 -10.04 29.00 16.65
CA GLN A 430 -10.50 28.50 15.34
C GLN A 430 -12.00 28.71 15.14
N LYS A 431 -12.83 28.41 16.14
CA LYS A 431 -14.29 28.59 16.09
C LYS A 431 -14.68 30.05 15.91
N LYS A 432 -13.98 30.97 16.57
CA LYS A 432 -14.14 32.43 16.38
C LYS A 432 -13.67 32.90 15.00
N HIS A 433 -12.59 32.32 14.48
CA HIS A 433 -11.99 32.73 13.21
C HIS A 433 -12.75 32.20 11.98
N LEU A 434 -13.00 30.89 11.94
CA LEU A 434 -13.57 30.16 10.80
C LEU A 434 -15.11 30.14 10.79
N GLN A 435 -15.75 30.41 11.93
CA GLN A 435 -17.22 30.56 12.09
C GLN A 435 -18.03 29.37 11.52
N LEU A 436 -17.50 28.15 11.71
CA LEU A 436 -18.08 26.93 11.15
C LEU A 436 -19.40 26.54 11.86
N PRO A 437 -20.41 26.02 11.12
CA PRO A 437 -21.59 25.41 11.71
C PRO A 437 -21.26 24.03 12.31
N ILE A 438 -22.20 23.47 13.07
CA ILE A 438 -22.19 22.04 13.42
C ILE A 438 -22.34 21.17 12.16
N PHE A 439 -21.78 19.96 12.16
CA PHE A 439 -21.65 19.10 10.98
C PHE A 439 -21.04 19.81 9.77
N PRO A 440 -19.90 20.51 9.90
CA PRO A 440 -19.32 21.28 8.80
C PRO A 440 -18.98 20.37 7.61
N THR A 441 -19.31 20.84 6.40
CA THR A 441 -19.12 20.07 5.16
C THR A 441 -17.87 20.50 4.42
N THR A 442 -17.09 19.53 3.95
CA THR A 442 -15.86 19.78 3.18
C THR A 442 -15.58 18.62 2.22
N THR A 443 -14.51 18.75 1.44
CA THR A 443 -13.94 17.66 0.65
C THR A 443 -12.45 17.50 0.98
N ILE A 444 -11.85 16.41 0.49
CA ILE A 444 -10.50 16.00 0.89
C ILE A 444 -9.41 16.78 0.16
N GLY A 445 -9.60 17.18 -1.10
CA GLY A 445 -8.59 17.91 -1.87
C GLY A 445 -8.91 17.97 -3.36
N SER A 446 -8.31 17.10 -4.14
CA SER A 446 -8.52 17.03 -5.59
C SER A 446 -9.98 16.89 -6.04
N PHE A 447 -10.31 17.59 -7.13
CA PHE A 447 -11.54 17.44 -7.92
C PHE A 447 -11.27 16.68 -9.24
N PRO A 448 -12.30 16.30 -10.03
CA PRO A 448 -12.15 15.53 -11.27
C PRO A 448 -11.04 16.03 -12.23
N GLN A 449 -9.98 15.24 -12.38
CA GLN A 449 -8.87 15.59 -13.28
C GLN A 449 -9.30 15.37 -14.74
N THR A 450 -9.84 16.41 -15.36
CA THR A 450 -10.42 16.40 -16.71
C THR A 450 -9.39 15.98 -17.79
N LYS A 451 -9.89 15.69 -19.00
CA LYS A 451 -9.01 15.46 -20.16
C LYS A 451 -8.16 16.70 -20.47
N ASP A 452 -8.73 17.88 -20.30
CA ASP A 452 -8.12 19.13 -20.73
C ASP A 452 -7.07 19.62 -19.73
N ILE A 453 -7.27 19.44 -18.41
CA ILE A 453 -6.21 19.58 -17.39
C ILE A 453 -4.97 18.77 -17.78
N ARG A 454 -5.16 17.49 -18.18
CA ARG A 454 -4.06 16.60 -18.57
C ARG A 454 -3.39 17.08 -19.87
N ILE A 455 -4.16 17.60 -20.84
CA ILE A 455 -3.61 18.14 -22.09
C ILE A 455 -2.79 19.41 -21.83
N GLN A 456 -3.31 20.39 -21.09
CA GLN A 456 -2.61 21.64 -20.84
C GLN A 456 -1.35 21.42 -19.99
N ARG A 457 -1.40 20.55 -18.98
CA ARG A 457 -0.21 20.13 -18.21
C ARG A 457 0.83 19.42 -19.10
N ASN A 458 0.40 18.56 -20.02
CA ASN A 458 1.30 17.90 -20.98
C ASN A 458 1.89 18.88 -22.00
N LYS A 459 1.18 19.96 -22.35
CA LYS A 459 1.72 21.04 -23.18
C LYS A 459 2.77 21.85 -22.43
N PHE A 460 2.44 22.32 -21.23
CA PHE A 460 3.34 23.10 -20.38
C PHE A 460 4.64 22.35 -20.07
N THR A 461 4.56 21.09 -19.64
CA THR A 461 5.74 20.25 -19.33
C THR A 461 6.61 19.88 -20.53
N LYS A 462 6.19 20.23 -21.76
CA LYS A 462 7.00 20.13 -22.99
C LYS A 462 7.42 21.50 -23.57
N GLY A 463 6.94 22.61 -23.01
CA GLY A 463 7.09 23.94 -23.61
C GLY A 463 6.22 24.21 -24.84
N GLU A 464 5.12 23.45 -25.04
CA GLU A 464 4.12 23.74 -26.11
C GLU A 464 3.22 24.95 -25.78
N ILE A 465 3.22 25.42 -24.52
CA ILE A 465 2.60 26.68 -24.04
C ILE A 465 3.50 27.33 -22.99
N THR A 466 3.36 28.65 -22.81
CA THR A 466 4.10 29.42 -21.80
C THR A 466 3.61 29.15 -20.37
N ALA A 467 4.41 29.55 -19.38
CA ALA A 467 3.99 29.54 -17.98
C ALA A 467 2.76 30.42 -17.74
N GLU A 468 2.70 31.62 -18.30
CA GLU A 468 1.57 32.55 -18.14
C GLU A 468 0.25 31.99 -18.71
N GLU A 469 0.30 31.26 -19.84
CA GLU A 469 -0.87 30.57 -20.40
C GLU A 469 -1.32 29.39 -19.54
N TYR A 470 -0.38 28.63 -18.98
CA TYR A 470 -0.71 27.52 -18.08
C TYR A 470 -1.26 28.02 -16.74
N GLU A 471 -0.71 29.09 -16.19
CA GLU A 471 -1.15 29.73 -14.95
C GLU A 471 -2.59 30.26 -15.09
N LYS A 472 -2.90 31.00 -16.15
CA LYS A 472 -4.27 31.47 -16.44
C LYS A 472 -5.27 30.33 -16.65
N PHE A 473 -4.81 29.19 -17.16
CA PHE A 473 -5.63 27.98 -17.26
C PHE A 473 -5.89 27.36 -15.87
N ILE A 474 -4.89 27.31 -14.99
CA ILE A 474 -5.02 26.83 -13.62
C ILE A 474 -5.89 27.76 -12.77
N GLU A 475 -5.72 29.08 -12.87
CA GLU A 475 -6.57 30.10 -12.25
C GLU A 475 -8.04 29.86 -12.63
N LYS A 476 -8.33 29.64 -13.91
CA LYS A 476 -9.68 29.31 -14.36
C LYS A 476 -10.24 27.99 -13.81
N GLU A 477 -9.48 26.90 -13.83
CA GLU A 477 -9.95 25.62 -13.27
C GLU A 477 -10.20 25.75 -11.75
N ILE A 478 -9.45 26.61 -11.05
CA ILE A 478 -9.70 26.97 -9.64
C ILE A 478 -10.98 27.82 -9.50
N GLU A 479 -11.23 28.80 -10.37
CA GLU A 479 -12.48 29.59 -10.37
C GLU A 479 -13.73 28.72 -10.56
N ASP A 480 -13.73 27.88 -11.60
CA ASP A 480 -14.84 26.95 -11.87
C ASP A 480 -15.00 25.95 -10.70
N CYS A 481 -13.91 25.50 -10.08
CA CYS A 481 -13.94 24.65 -8.88
C CYS A 481 -14.52 25.37 -7.63
N VAL A 482 -14.10 26.60 -7.34
CA VAL A 482 -14.62 27.41 -6.21
C VAL A 482 -16.09 27.74 -6.41
N LYS A 483 -16.48 28.15 -7.62
CA LYS A 483 -17.87 28.44 -7.98
C LYS A 483 -18.77 27.22 -7.76
N ILE A 484 -18.32 26.02 -8.15
CA ILE A 484 -19.08 24.78 -7.91
C ILE A 484 -19.25 24.50 -6.41
N GLN A 485 -18.27 24.83 -5.57
CA GLN A 485 -18.38 24.66 -4.12
C GLN A 485 -19.31 25.71 -3.48
N GLU A 486 -19.39 26.93 -4.03
CA GLU A 486 -20.43 27.91 -3.68
C GLU A 486 -21.83 27.44 -4.11
N GLU A 487 -22.00 26.91 -5.33
CA GLU A 487 -23.26 26.34 -5.85
C GLU A 487 -23.77 25.18 -4.97
N LEU A 488 -22.86 24.33 -4.47
CA LEU A 488 -23.17 23.22 -3.55
C LEU A 488 -23.50 23.71 -2.13
N GLY A 489 -22.94 24.85 -1.71
CA GLY A 489 -23.06 25.39 -0.36
C GLY A 489 -22.23 24.62 0.68
N LEU A 490 -21.00 24.24 0.32
CA LEU A 490 -20.01 23.65 1.24
C LEU A 490 -19.53 24.68 2.29
N ASP A 491 -18.90 24.22 3.37
CA ASP A 491 -18.47 25.10 4.47
C ASP A 491 -16.97 25.38 4.49
N VAL A 492 -16.14 24.42 4.10
CA VAL A 492 -14.68 24.58 3.92
C VAL A 492 -14.28 24.03 2.55
N PHE A 493 -13.63 24.87 1.74
CA PHE A 493 -13.34 24.64 0.33
C PHE A 493 -11.92 24.09 0.10
N VAL A 494 -11.71 23.58 -1.12
CA VAL A 494 -10.42 23.16 -1.67
C VAL A 494 -10.23 23.78 -3.05
N HIS A 495 -8.99 23.95 -3.53
CA HIS A 495 -8.75 24.48 -4.89
C HIS A 495 -8.85 23.40 -5.99
N GLY A 496 -8.96 22.12 -5.62
CA GLY A 496 -9.19 21.00 -6.53
C GLY A 496 -7.94 20.36 -7.15
N GLU A 497 -6.73 20.84 -6.82
CA GLU A 497 -5.45 20.36 -7.35
C GLU A 497 -5.31 20.28 -8.90
N PRO A 498 -5.86 21.20 -9.71
CA PRO A 498 -5.72 21.11 -11.17
C PRO A 498 -4.26 21.22 -11.66
N GLU A 499 -3.37 21.82 -10.86
CA GLU A 499 -1.93 21.88 -11.14
C GLU A 499 -1.25 20.51 -10.94
N ARG A 500 -1.73 19.69 -9.98
CA ARG A 500 -1.01 18.49 -9.52
C ARG A 500 -1.30 17.26 -10.35
N ASN A 501 -0.23 16.56 -10.73
CA ASN A 501 -0.33 15.24 -11.33
C ASN A 501 -0.51 14.16 -10.27
N ASP A 502 0.52 14.01 -9.45
CA ASP A 502 0.65 13.04 -8.36
C ASP A 502 1.06 13.78 -7.08
N MET A 503 0.62 13.28 -5.91
CA MET A 503 0.77 13.99 -4.65
C MET A 503 2.17 13.94 -4.05
N VAL A 504 3.08 13.09 -4.54
CA VAL A 504 4.48 13.05 -4.09
C VAL A 504 5.42 13.57 -5.17
N GLN A 505 5.14 13.29 -6.46
CA GLN A 505 5.91 13.86 -7.57
C GLN A 505 5.90 15.40 -7.54
N TYR A 506 4.75 16.02 -7.24
CA TYR A 506 4.61 17.48 -7.23
C TYR A 506 5.54 18.18 -6.23
N PHE A 507 5.71 17.64 -5.03
CA PHE A 507 6.60 18.22 -4.01
C PHE A 507 8.07 17.94 -4.31
N GLY A 508 8.42 16.71 -4.68
CA GLY A 508 9.81 16.39 -5.01
C GLY A 508 10.35 17.20 -6.20
N GLU A 509 9.50 17.59 -7.16
CA GLU A 509 9.85 18.51 -8.27
C GLU A 509 10.24 19.93 -7.80
N ARG A 510 9.94 20.26 -6.53
CA ARG A 510 10.11 21.57 -5.90
C ARG A 510 10.98 21.49 -4.63
N LEU A 511 11.66 20.37 -4.42
CA LEU A 511 12.55 20.11 -3.29
C LEU A 511 13.94 19.70 -3.79
N ASP A 512 14.97 20.20 -3.13
CA ASP A 512 16.34 19.70 -3.33
C ASP A 512 16.46 18.25 -2.85
N GLY A 513 17.51 17.55 -3.29
CA GLY A 513 17.77 16.17 -2.88
C GLY A 513 16.96 15.10 -3.62
N TYR A 514 16.02 15.49 -4.50
CA TYR A 514 15.26 14.58 -5.37
C TYR A 514 15.82 14.48 -6.80
N VAL A 515 15.58 13.35 -7.47
CA VAL A 515 15.62 13.22 -8.94
C VAL A 515 14.44 12.44 -9.48
N PHE A 516 14.18 12.63 -10.78
CA PHE A 516 13.00 12.12 -11.48
C PHE A 516 13.36 11.20 -12.63
N THR A 517 12.59 10.13 -12.75
CA THR A 517 12.70 9.12 -13.78
C THR A 517 11.66 9.34 -14.87
N THR A 518 11.89 8.74 -16.04
CA THR A 518 11.00 8.80 -17.21
C THR A 518 10.17 7.54 -17.33
N HIS A 519 10.80 6.37 -17.16
CA HIS A 519 10.28 5.02 -17.41
C HIS A 519 10.38 4.07 -16.21
N ALA A 520 10.88 4.52 -15.05
CA ALA A 520 10.98 3.72 -13.83
C ALA A 520 9.61 3.44 -13.15
N TRP A 521 8.71 2.78 -13.86
CA TRP A 521 7.37 2.42 -13.40
C TRP A 521 7.37 1.15 -12.55
N VAL A 522 6.67 1.18 -11.42
CA VAL A 522 6.43 0.05 -10.52
C VAL A 522 4.92 -0.23 -10.45
N GLN A 523 4.50 -1.49 -10.43
CA GLN A 523 3.09 -1.83 -10.27
C GLN A 523 2.63 -1.52 -8.84
N SER A 524 1.52 -0.79 -8.68
CA SER A 524 0.90 -0.57 -7.38
C SER A 524 -0.38 -1.38 -7.22
N TYR A 525 -1.27 -1.37 -8.21
CA TYR A 525 -2.52 -2.15 -8.19
C TYR A 525 -3.01 -2.41 -9.62
N GLY A 526 -3.12 -3.68 -10.04
CA GLY A 526 -3.65 -4.04 -11.35
C GLY A 526 -2.86 -3.37 -12.49
N SER A 527 -3.54 -2.73 -13.44
CA SER A 527 -2.89 -1.95 -14.50
C SER A 527 -2.33 -0.58 -14.03
N ARG A 528 -2.53 -0.18 -12.77
CA ARG A 528 -2.02 1.09 -12.23
C ARG A 528 -0.59 0.93 -11.74
N CYS A 529 0.33 1.57 -12.45
CA CYS A 529 1.71 1.77 -12.03
C CYS A 529 1.89 3.16 -11.41
N VAL A 530 2.76 3.25 -10.41
CA VAL A 530 3.37 4.51 -9.93
C VAL A 530 4.75 4.68 -10.56
N ARG A 531 5.30 5.89 -10.52
CA ARG A 531 6.69 6.20 -10.92
C ARG A 531 7.32 6.99 -9.78
N PRO A 532 7.82 6.31 -8.73
CA PRO A 532 8.31 6.96 -7.52
C PRO A 532 9.43 7.97 -7.83
N PRO A 533 9.43 9.16 -7.20
CA PRO A 533 10.62 10.00 -7.14
C PRO A 533 11.76 9.26 -6.40
N ILE A 534 13.00 9.69 -6.61
CA ILE A 534 14.16 9.11 -5.90
C ILE A 534 14.79 10.19 -5.02
N LEU A 535 14.91 9.92 -3.72
CA LEU A 535 15.74 10.69 -2.81
C LEU A 535 17.21 10.32 -3.05
N VAL A 536 18.03 11.27 -3.49
CA VAL A 536 19.48 11.07 -3.77
C VAL A 536 20.40 11.92 -2.89
N GLY A 537 19.84 12.84 -2.11
CA GLY A 537 20.61 13.77 -1.31
C GLY A 537 19.90 14.22 -0.05
N ASP A 538 20.45 15.25 0.58
CA ASP A 538 19.83 15.95 1.70
C ASP A 538 18.76 16.94 1.19
N VAL A 539 17.60 16.96 1.84
CA VAL A 539 16.42 17.68 1.35
C VAL A 539 16.33 19.11 1.90
N SER A 540 16.05 20.07 1.02
CA SER A 540 15.68 21.45 1.35
C SER A 540 14.58 21.98 0.42
N ARG A 541 13.86 23.03 0.85
CA ARG A 541 12.86 23.73 0.03
C ARG A 541 13.42 25.06 -0.49
N PRO A 542 13.80 25.19 -1.77
CA PRO A 542 14.39 26.41 -2.31
C PRO A 542 13.37 27.54 -2.56
N ALA A 543 12.08 27.23 -2.72
CA ALA A 543 11.01 28.21 -2.98
C ALA A 543 9.62 27.69 -2.55
N PRO A 544 8.61 28.57 -2.38
CA PRO A 544 7.23 28.15 -2.14
C PRO A 544 6.66 27.22 -3.22
N MET A 545 5.96 26.17 -2.81
CA MET A 545 5.60 25.03 -3.66
C MET A 545 4.14 25.03 -4.13
N THR A 546 3.24 25.56 -3.30
CA THR A 546 1.76 25.49 -3.42
C THR A 546 1.07 26.81 -3.06
N VAL A 547 1.82 27.75 -2.48
CA VAL A 547 1.33 29.05 -2.02
C VAL A 547 0.66 29.86 -3.14
N LYS A 548 1.12 29.75 -4.40
CA LYS A 548 0.55 30.50 -5.52
C LYS A 548 -0.92 30.13 -5.76
N GLU A 549 -1.19 28.84 -5.92
CA GLU A 549 -2.51 28.31 -6.26
C GLU A 549 -3.47 28.43 -5.07
N SER A 550 -3.01 28.09 -3.85
CA SER A 550 -3.84 28.22 -2.64
C SER A 550 -4.14 29.68 -2.29
N LYS A 551 -3.21 30.62 -2.53
CA LYS A 551 -3.46 32.07 -2.35
C LYS A 551 -4.45 32.61 -3.39
N TYR A 552 -4.37 32.19 -4.65
CA TYR A 552 -5.37 32.56 -5.65
C TYR A 552 -6.76 32.06 -5.24
N ALA A 553 -6.88 30.77 -4.91
CA ALA A 553 -8.12 30.15 -4.45
C ALA A 553 -8.71 30.83 -3.21
N ALA A 554 -7.87 31.22 -2.24
CA ALA A 554 -8.31 31.99 -1.07
C ALA A 554 -8.78 33.40 -1.43
N SER A 555 -8.12 34.08 -2.37
CA SER A 555 -8.46 35.46 -2.76
C SER A 555 -9.83 35.62 -3.45
N ILE A 556 -10.35 34.55 -4.05
CA ILE A 556 -11.67 34.52 -4.71
C ILE A 556 -12.76 33.84 -3.88
N SER A 557 -12.43 33.26 -2.72
CA SER A 557 -13.35 32.47 -1.89
C SER A 557 -14.00 33.29 -0.77
N LYS A 558 -15.31 33.05 -0.53
CA LYS A 558 -16.05 33.57 0.63
C LYS A 558 -16.04 32.61 1.83
N LYS A 559 -15.38 31.45 1.69
CA LYS A 559 -15.28 30.37 2.69
C LYS A 559 -13.81 30.06 2.99
N PRO A 560 -13.48 29.50 4.17
CA PRO A 560 -12.13 29.01 4.45
C PRO A 560 -11.65 28.05 3.36
N MET A 561 -10.47 28.33 2.81
CA MET A 561 -9.82 27.54 1.77
C MET A 561 -8.74 26.66 2.40
N LYS A 562 -8.71 25.37 2.03
CA LYS A 562 -7.63 24.47 2.45
C LYS A 562 -6.36 24.70 1.63
N GLY A 563 -5.27 25.02 2.32
CA GLY A 563 -3.93 24.68 1.86
C GLY A 563 -3.76 23.16 1.87
N MET A 564 -3.05 22.61 0.90
CA MET A 564 -3.03 21.17 0.66
C MET A 564 -1.60 20.68 0.50
N LEU A 565 -1.12 19.83 1.40
CA LEU A 565 0.24 19.29 1.43
C LEU A 565 0.24 17.77 1.61
N THR A 566 1.31 17.12 1.15
CA THR A 566 1.61 15.73 1.49
C THR A 566 2.69 15.72 2.56
N GLY A 567 2.47 14.95 3.63
CA GLY A 567 3.35 14.95 4.80
C GLY A 567 4.71 14.29 4.56
N PRO A 568 5.68 14.51 5.47
CA PRO A 568 7.04 14.03 5.31
C PRO A 568 7.16 12.51 5.21
N ILE A 569 6.28 11.74 5.85
CA ILE A 569 6.34 10.26 5.85
C ILE A 569 5.87 9.71 4.51
N THR A 570 4.85 10.30 3.89
CA THR A 570 4.36 9.93 2.56
C THR A 570 5.30 10.41 1.46
N CYS A 571 5.87 11.61 1.59
CA CYS A 571 6.94 12.09 0.69
C CYS A 571 8.18 11.17 0.72
N LEU A 572 8.47 10.52 1.85
CA LEU A 572 9.52 9.52 2.00
C LEU A 572 9.11 8.12 1.49
N ARG A 573 8.00 7.55 2.00
CA ARG A 573 7.59 6.15 1.80
C ARG A 573 7.04 5.83 0.41
N TRP A 574 6.55 6.82 -0.33
CA TRP A 574 6.14 6.65 -1.74
C TRP A 574 7.18 7.18 -2.74
N SER A 575 8.34 7.61 -2.23
CA SER A 575 9.57 7.74 -3.02
C SER A 575 10.44 6.49 -2.83
N PHE A 576 11.48 6.35 -3.64
CA PHE A 576 12.60 5.47 -3.30
C PHE A 576 13.52 6.20 -2.29
N PRO A 577 13.65 5.71 -1.04
CA PRO A 577 14.42 6.38 0.00
C PRO A 577 15.92 6.10 -0.13
N ARG A 578 16.76 6.96 0.44
CA ARG A 578 18.19 6.69 0.63
C ARG A 578 18.41 5.49 1.53
N ASP A 579 19.38 4.63 1.19
CA ASP A 579 19.90 3.55 2.04
C ASP A 579 21.27 3.89 2.68
N ASP A 580 21.85 5.06 2.39
CA ASP A 580 23.11 5.54 3.02
C ASP A 580 22.88 6.23 4.38
N VAL A 581 21.65 6.67 4.66
CA VAL A 581 21.24 7.28 5.93
C VAL A 581 19.88 6.74 6.39
N HIS A 582 19.66 6.67 7.70
CA HIS A 582 18.42 6.15 8.27
C HIS A 582 17.18 6.98 7.85
N GLN A 583 16.04 6.31 7.66
CA GLN A 583 14.80 6.93 7.16
C GLN A 583 14.29 8.09 8.04
N SER A 584 14.55 8.06 9.36
CA SER A 584 14.21 9.17 10.26
C SER A 584 14.91 10.49 9.93
N VAL A 585 16.15 10.45 9.42
CA VAL A 585 16.90 11.65 9.03
C VAL A 585 16.24 12.29 7.80
N GLN A 586 15.86 11.45 6.83
CA GLN A 586 15.18 11.88 5.60
C GLN A 586 13.80 12.49 5.92
N ALA A 587 13.04 11.84 6.82
CA ALA A 587 11.76 12.35 7.30
C ALA A 587 11.88 13.69 8.03
N GLN A 588 12.91 13.89 8.85
CA GLN A 588 13.15 15.14 9.56
C GLN A 588 13.57 16.28 8.63
N GLN A 589 14.38 16.01 7.59
CA GLN A 589 14.71 16.98 6.54
C GLN A 589 13.44 17.39 5.75
N LEU A 590 12.63 16.42 5.34
CA LEU A 590 11.33 16.65 4.70
C LEU A 590 10.37 17.46 5.59
N ALA A 591 10.33 17.17 6.89
CA ALA A 591 9.50 17.88 7.84
C ALA A 591 9.89 19.36 7.98
N LEU A 592 11.19 19.66 8.03
CA LEU A 592 11.71 21.03 8.04
C LEU A 592 11.39 21.78 6.73
N ALA A 593 11.53 21.11 5.59
CA ALA A 593 11.18 21.67 4.28
C ALA A 593 9.67 21.96 4.15
N LEU A 594 8.82 21.11 4.72
CA LEU A 594 7.36 21.28 4.75
C LEU A 594 6.91 22.31 5.81
N ARG A 595 7.63 22.48 6.92
CA ARG A 595 7.36 23.52 7.93
C ARG A 595 7.40 24.92 7.32
N ASP A 596 8.36 25.17 6.44
CA ASP A 596 8.48 26.45 5.72
C ASP A 596 7.28 26.70 4.79
N GLU A 597 6.78 25.65 4.13
CA GLU A 597 5.60 25.72 3.26
C GLU A 597 4.30 25.94 4.05
N VAL A 598 4.15 25.29 5.21
CA VAL A 598 3.01 25.48 6.12
C VAL A 598 2.96 26.93 6.64
N VAL A 599 4.10 27.49 7.05
CA VAL A 599 4.18 28.88 7.53
C VAL A 599 3.96 29.89 6.39
N ASP A 600 4.48 29.64 5.19
CA ASP A 600 4.23 30.51 4.03
C ASP A 600 2.76 30.47 3.57
N LEU A 601 2.06 29.32 3.70
CA LEU A 601 0.63 29.20 3.46
C LEU A 601 -0.19 30.03 4.47
N GLU A 602 0.11 29.93 5.76
CA GLU A 602 -0.54 30.74 6.80
C GLU A 602 -0.30 32.24 6.54
N ALA A 603 0.94 32.64 6.25
CA ALA A 603 1.30 34.02 5.91
C ALA A 603 0.65 34.52 4.60
N ALA A 604 0.26 33.61 3.70
CA ALA A 604 -0.48 33.93 2.47
C ALA A 604 -2.01 34.06 2.68
N GLY A 605 -2.51 33.81 3.90
CA GLY A 605 -3.93 33.93 4.25
C GLY A 605 -4.69 32.59 4.28
N VAL A 606 -3.99 31.46 4.36
CA VAL A 606 -4.57 30.12 4.27
C VAL A 606 -4.61 29.45 5.64
N TYR A 607 -5.68 29.70 6.41
CA TYR A 607 -5.80 29.33 7.83
C TYR A 607 -6.43 27.95 8.09
N VAL A 608 -6.64 27.15 7.04
CA VAL A 608 -6.90 25.71 7.15
C VAL A 608 -5.85 25.04 6.28
N ILE A 609 -4.99 24.20 6.86
CA ILE A 609 -3.90 23.55 6.14
C ILE A 609 -4.01 22.05 6.39
N GLN A 610 -4.24 21.30 5.32
CA GLN A 610 -4.30 19.86 5.35
C GLN A 610 -2.95 19.25 4.96
N VAL A 611 -2.45 18.34 5.79
CA VAL A 611 -1.19 17.61 5.58
C VAL A 611 -1.50 16.12 5.59
N ASP A 612 -1.48 15.50 4.40
CA ASP A 612 -1.95 14.12 4.22
C ASP A 612 -0.85 13.09 4.44
N GLU A 613 -1.15 12.06 5.22
CA GLU A 613 -0.19 11.00 5.58
C GLU A 613 -0.70 9.56 5.33
N PRO A 614 -1.20 9.23 4.12
CA PRO A 614 -1.68 7.89 3.81
C PRO A 614 -0.61 6.79 3.99
N ALA A 615 0.68 7.11 3.79
CA ALA A 615 1.74 6.12 3.95
C ALA A 615 2.17 5.88 5.42
N LEU A 616 1.56 6.55 6.40
CA LEU A 616 1.95 6.47 7.80
C LEU A 616 1.73 5.06 8.40
N ARG A 617 0.63 4.38 8.07
CA ARG A 617 0.43 2.94 8.38
C ARG A 617 1.27 2.04 7.47
N GLU A 618 1.55 2.45 6.23
CA GLU A 618 2.38 1.70 5.27
C GLU A 618 3.88 1.65 5.62
N GLY A 619 4.35 2.55 6.49
CA GLY A 619 5.71 2.50 7.02
C GLY A 619 5.88 1.69 8.29
N LEU A 620 4.79 1.18 8.88
CA LEU A 620 4.80 0.52 10.17
C LEU A 620 5.58 -0.82 10.11
N PRO A 621 6.63 -1.01 10.95
CA PRO A 621 7.35 -2.28 11.04
C PRO A 621 6.41 -3.46 11.34
N LEU A 622 6.61 -4.56 10.63
CA LEU A 622 5.60 -5.61 10.44
C LEU A 622 5.26 -6.38 11.73
N ARG A 623 6.18 -6.44 12.69
CA ARG A 623 5.92 -6.89 14.07
C ARG A 623 6.08 -5.78 15.10
N SER A 624 5.60 -6.04 16.31
CA SER A 624 5.66 -5.17 17.48
C SER A 624 7.05 -5.11 18.13
N GLY A 625 7.18 -4.22 19.13
CA GLY A 625 8.40 -3.95 19.87
C GLY A 625 9.23 -2.77 19.33
N SER A 626 10.46 -2.64 19.81
CA SER A 626 11.24 -1.39 19.74
C SER A 626 11.53 -0.81 18.34
N GLU A 627 11.45 -1.59 17.26
CA GLU A 627 11.56 -1.04 15.90
C GLU A 627 10.27 -0.30 15.51
N ARG A 628 9.10 -0.89 15.81
CA ARG A 628 7.79 -0.25 15.62
C ARG A 628 7.67 0.99 16.49
N GLU A 629 8.03 0.90 17.76
CA GLU A 629 8.00 2.04 18.71
C GLU A 629 8.83 3.23 18.21
N LYS A 630 10.07 2.98 17.76
CA LYS A 630 10.94 4.02 17.18
C LYS A 630 10.38 4.60 15.88
N TYR A 631 9.79 3.76 15.01
CA TYR A 631 9.11 4.25 13.82
C TYR A 631 7.99 5.23 14.19
N LEU A 632 7.11 4.86 15.13
CA LEU A 632 6.03 5.73 15.60
C LEU A 632 6.58 7.06 16.14
N GLU A 633 7.62 7.01 16.96
CA GLU A 633 8.27 8.19 17.53
C GLU A 633 8.75 9.17 16.45
N TRP A 634 9.62 8.74 15.52
CA TRP A 634 10.15 9.67 14.51
C TRP A 634 9.13 10.02 13.43
N ALA A 635 8.16 9.15 13.13
CA ALA A 635 7.12 9.44 12.16
C ALA A 635 6.15 10.52 12.66
N VAL A 636 5.65 10.37 13.89
CA VAL A 636 4.82 11.38 14.56
C VAL A 636 5.60 12.69 14.71
N ASN A 637 6.83 12.64 15.22
CA ASN A 637 7.65 13.84 15.40
C ASN A 637 7.92 14.57 14.07
N SER A 638 8.10 13.85 12.95
CA SER A 638 8.25 14.50 11.64
C SER A 638 6.97 15.23 11.20
N PHE A 639 5.79 14.62 11.35
CA PHE A 639 4.52 15.30 11.07
C PHE A 639 4.30 16.52 11.97
N LYS A 640 4.58 16.40 13.28
CA LYS A 640 4.46 17.51 14.22
C LYS A 640 5.44 18.64 13.87
N LEU A 641 6.68 18.32 13.49
CA LEU A 641 7.68 19.31 13.10
C LEU A 641 7.28 20.11 11.85
N SER A 642 6.56 19.50 10.89
CA SER A 642 6.04 20.25 9.73
C SER A 642 4.81 21.11 10.07
N THR A 643 4.03 20.79 11.09
CA THR A 643 2.72 21.43 11.38
C THR A 643 2.68 22.31 12.62
N ALA A 644 3.61 22.18 13.56
CA ALA A 644 3.61 22.89 14.84
C ALA A 644 3.86 24.41 14.76
N GLY A 645 4.38 24.92 13.63
CA GLY A 645 4.78 26.32 13.47
C GLY A 645 3.64 27.36 13.42
N VAL A 646 2.40 26.91 13.22
CA VAL A 646 1.23 27.79 12.96
C VAL A 646 0.64 28.43 14.21
N GLU A 647 -0.20 29.46 14.02
CA GLU A 647 -1.01 30.05 15.09
C GLU A 647 -2.10 29.11 15.64
N ASP A 648 -2.60 29.41 16.84
CA ASP A 648 -3.68 28.64 17.46
C ASP A 648 -5.02 28.76 16.71
N SER A 649 -5.24 29.85 15.97
CA SER A 649 -6.43 30.07 15.13
C SER A 649 -6.43 29.28 13.82
N THR A 650 -5.29 28.73 13.41
CA THR A 650 -5.14 27.95 12.18
C THR A 650 -5.45 26.47 12.45
N GLN A 651 -6.20 25.83 11.55
CA GLN A 651 -6.53 24.41 11.64
C GLN A 651 -5.57 23.55 10.84
N ILE A 652 -4.92 22.61 11.51
CA ILE A 652 -4.21 21.49 10.89
C ILE A 652 -5.19 20.35 10.65
N HIS A 653 -5.42 20.01 9.38
CA HIS A 653 -6.21 18.85 8.96
C HIS A 653 -5.25 17.71 8.55
N SER A 654 -5.70 16.45 8.62
CA SER A 654 -4.97 15.33 8.02
C SER A 654 -5.92 14.24 7.51
N HIS A 655 -5.57 13.60 6.39
CA HIS A 655 -6.32 12.50 5.79
C HIS A 655 -5.58 11.15 5.85
N PHE A 656 -6.35 10.09 6.14
CA PHE A 656 -5.90 8.69 6.10
C PHE A 656 -6.78 7.83 5.20
N CYS A 657 -6.16 7.20 4.19
CA CYS A 657 -6.81 6.29 3.24
C CYS A 657 -7.03 4.87 3.81
N TYR A 658 -7.51 4.78 5.06
CA TYR A 658 -7.84 3.52 5.75
C TYR A 658 -8.80 3.75 6.92
N SER A 659 -9.65 2.77 7.20
CA SER A 659 -10.71 2.83 8.22
C SER A 659 -10.36 2.16 9.56
N GLU A 660 -9.24 1.43 9.61
CA GLU A 660 -8.84 0.60 10.74
C GLU A 660 -7.55 1.11 11.37
N PHE A 661 -7.56 1.25 12.70
CA PHE A 661 -6.50 1.88 13.49
C PHE A 661 -6.03 1.01 14.68
N GLN A 662 -6.34 -0.29 14.66
CA GLN A 662 -5.80 -1.23 15.66
C GLN A 662 -4.26 -1.16 15.67
N ASP A 663 -3.69 -1.25 16.88
CA ASP A 663 -2.27 -1.07 17.20
C ASP A 663 -1.61 0.26 16.76
N PHE A 664 -2.36 1.21 16.20
CA PHE A 664 -1.82 2.47 15.66
C PHE A 664 -2.52 3.74 16.18
N PHE A 665 -3.73 3.63 16.75
CA PHE A 665 -4.55 4.80 17.13
C PHE A 665 -3.84 5.84 18.01
N HIS A 666 -3.04 5.39 18.98
CA HIS A 666 -2.27 6.27 19.86
C HIS A 666 -1.27 7.17 19.10
N ALA A 667 -0.75 6.73 17.96
CA ALA A 667 0.09 7.54 17.09
C ALA A 667 -0.73 8.60 16.34
N ILE A 668 -1.91 8.24 15.81
CA ILE A 668 -2.89 9.20 15.24
C ILE A 668 -3.26 10.27 16.28
N ALA A 669 -3.47 9.88 17.54
CA ALA A 669 -3.75 10.79 18.63
C ALA A 669 -2.56 11.71 18.97
N ALA A 670 -1.31 11.24 18.78
CA ALA A 670 -0.09 12.00 19.05
C ALA A 670 0.28 13.01 17.94
N LEU A 671 -0.27 12.90 16.73
CA LEU A 671 -0.07 13.88 15.64
C LEU A 671 -0.59 15.29 15.99
N ASP A 672 -1.55 15.40 16.91
CA ASP A 672 -2.23 16.62 17.34
C ASP A 672 -2.85 17.49 16.21
N ALA A 673 -3.22 16.85 15.10
CA ALA A 673 -4.06 17.46 14.07
C ALA A 673 -5.44 17.83 14.65
N ASP A 674 -5.90 19.05 14.36
CA ASP A 674 -7.13 19.63 14.88
C ASP A 674 -8.38 18.92 14.32
N VAL A 675 -8.30 18.45 13.07
CA VAL A 675 -9.36 17.70 12.37
C VAL A 675 -8.75 16.52 11.61
N LEU A 676 -9.36 15.34 11.74
CA LEU A 676 -9.02 14.16 10.93
C LEU A 676 -10.10 13.83 9.92
N SER A 677 -9.70 13.25 8.79
CA SER A 677 -10.61 12.61 7.84
C SER A 677 -10.12 11.21 7.50
N ILE A 678 -11.03 10.23 7.53
CA ILE A 678 -10.69 8.82 7.35
C ILE A 678 -11.62 8.19 6.32
N GLU A 679 -11.11 7.29 5.49
CA GLU A 679 -11.98 6.41 4.71
C GLU A 679 -12.85 5.58 5.66
N ASN A 680 -14.15 5.47 5.39
CA ASN A 680 -15.05 4.69 6.23
C ASN A 680 -16.31 4.18 5.51
N SER A 681 -16.72 4.71 4.34
CA SER A 681 -18.05 4.42 3.79
C SER A 681 -18.26 2.94 3.42
N LYS A 682 -17.19 2.20 3.13
CA LYS A 682 -17.20 0.74 2.87
C LYS A 682 -17.12 -0.13 4.11
N SER A 683 -16.79 0.45 5.26
CA SER A 683 -16.48 -0.28 6.49
C SER A 683 -17.65 -0.29 7.47
N ASP A 684 -17.62 -1.22 8.41
CA ASP A 684 -18.63 -1.31 9.47
C ASP A 684 -18.45 -0.13 10.45
N ALA A 685 -19.55 0.56 10.80
CA ALA A 685 -19.52 1.71 11.70
C ALA A 685 -18.90 1.37 13.07
N LYS A 686 -18.94 0.10 13.50
CA LYS A 686 -18.29 -0.37 14.74
C LYS A 686 -16.79 -0.10 14.81
N LEU A 687 -16.09 0.13 13.70
CA LEU A 687 -14.69 0.56 13.72
C LEU A 687 -14.50 1.91 14.44
N LEU A 688 -15.53 2.77 14.44
CA LEU A 688 -15.51 4.05 15.14
C LEU A 688 -15.52 3.92 16.67
N LYS A 689 -15.78 2.73 17.22
CA LYS A 689 -15.69 2.47 18.67
C LYS A 689 -14.31 2.83 19.25
N VAL A 690 -13.24 2.74 18.46
CA VAL A 690 -11.89 3.14 18.91
C VAL A 690 -11.81 4.60 19.36
N PHE A 691 -12.60 5.50 18.78
CA PHE A 691 -12.65 6.91 19.18
C PHE A 691 -13.35 7.12 20.54
N ILE A 692 -14.24 6.20 20.94
CA ILE A 692 -14.83 6.14 22.29
C ILE A 692 -13.79 5.58 23.26
N ASP A 693 -13.22 4.43 22.93
CA ASP A 693 -12.33 3.65 23.82
C ASP A 693 -11.05 4.41 24.18
N GLU A 694 -10.50 5.17 23.23
CA GLU A 694 -9.33 6.03 23.39
C GLU A 694 -9.71 7.50 23.74
N ALA A 695 -11.00 7.76 23.98
CA ALA A 695 -11.58 9.06 24.37
C ALA A 695 -11.08 10.26 23.53
N TYR A 696 -11.08 10.12 22.20
CA TYR A 696 -10.43 11.06 21.27
C TYR A 696 -11.00 12.48 21.39
N PRO A 697 -10.20 13.51 21.76
CA PRO A 697 -10.72 14.81 22.15
C PRO A 697 -10.86 15.84 21.01
N ARG A 698 -10.50 15.48 19.77
CA ARG A 698 -10.46 16.39 18.61
C ARG A 698 -11.48 15.99 17.54
N HIS A 699 -11.59 16.80 16.50
CA HIS A 699 -12.62 16.61 15.47
C HIS A 699 -12.26 15.50 14.46
N ILE A 700 -13.30 14.89 13.89
CA ILE A 700 -13.16 13.85 12.86
C ILE A 700 -14.33 13.85 11.88
N GLY A 701 -14.05 13.63 10.60
CA GLY A 701 -15.03 13.29 9.57
C GLY A 701 -14.73 11.94 8.92
N PRO A 702 -15.38 10.85 9.36
CA PRO A 702 -15.30 9.57 8.67
C PRO A 702 -16.12 9.64 7.38
N GLY A 703 -15.59 9.08 6.29
CA GLY A 703 -16.19 9.23 4.96
C GLY A 703 -17.61 8.68 4.84
N VAL A 704 -18.51 9.49 4.29
CA VAL A 704 -19.93 9.12 4.04
C VAL A 704 -20.20 8.67 2.59
N TYR A 705 -19.20 8.71 1.70
CA TYR A 705 -19.34 8.37 0.28
C TYR A 705 -18.08 7.74 -0.30
N ASP A 706 -18.22 6.54 -0.87
CA ASP A 706 -17.20 5.80 -1.62
C ASP A 706 -16.80 6.51 -2.92
N ILE A 707 -15.72 7.30 -2.86
CA ILE A 707 -15.19 8.01 -4.03
C ILE A 707 -14.55 7.10 -5.08
N HIS A 708 -14.44 5.79 -4.88
CA HIS A 708 -13.90 4.87 -5.88
C HIS A 708 -14.98 4.35 -6.83
N SER A 709 -16.25 4.34 -6.42
CA SER A 709 -17.38 3.98 -7.27
C SER A 709 -17.93 5.18 -8.05
N PRO A 710 -18.37 4.98 -9.32
CA PRO A 710 -19.16 5.99 -10.05
C PRO A 710 -20.62 6.07 -9.55
N ARG A 711 -21.06 5.16 -8.67
CA ARG A 711 -22.40 5.18 -8.09
C ARG A 711 -22.58 6.42 -7.21
N VAL A 712 -23.60 7.21 -7.52
CA VAL A 712 -24.04 8.31 -6.65
C VAL A 712 -24.89 7.72 -5.51
N PRO A 713 -24.51 7.88 -4.23
CA PRO A 713 -25.37 7.55 -3.10
C PRO A 713 -26.53 8.54 -3.00
N SER A 714 -27.69 8.06 -2.57
CA SER A 714 -28.86 8.90 -2.29
C SER A 714 -28.67 9.75 -1.01
N GLU A 715 -29.45 10.81 -0.88
CA GLU A 715 -29.47 11.64 0.33
C GLU A 715 -29.88 10.83 1.58
N GLN A 716 -30.72 9.80 1.43
CA GLN A 716 -31.13 8.95 2.55
C GLN A 716 -29.98 8.04 3.01
N GLU A 717 -29.27 7.38 2.10
CA GLU A 717 -28.08 6.57 2.47
C GLU A 717 -27.04 7.38 3.25
N ILE A 718 -26.85 8.66 2.91
CA ILE A 718 -25.94 9.54 3.65
C ILE A 718 -26.53 9.91 5.02
N LYS A 719 -27.85 10.14 5.13
CA LYS A 719 -28.50 10.40 6.43
C LYS A 719 -28.43 9.19 7.36
N ASP A 720 -28.67 8.00 6.84
CA ASP A 720 -28.56 6.74 7.58
C ASP A 720 -27.12 6.57 8.06
N ARG A 721 -26.14 6.79 7.18
CA ARG A 721 -24.71 6.69 7.51
C ARG A 721 -24.24 7.72 8.54
N ILE A 722 -24.77 8.95 8.53
CA ILE A 722 -24.51 9.94 9.59
C ILE A 722 -25.17 9.51 10.91
N SER A 723 -26.36 8.91 10.86
CA SER A 723 -27.04 8.36 12.05
C SER A 723 -26.27 7.19 12.68
N GLU A 724 -25.61 6.36 11.87
CA GLU A 724 -24.67 5.33 12.34
C GLU A 724 -23.45 5.95 13.01
N MET A 725 -22.83 6.98 12.41
CA MET A 725 -21.66 7.66 12.99
C MET A 725 -21.98 8.35 14.33
N LEU A 726 -23.17 8.92 14.47
CA LEU A 726 -23.65 9.56 15.70
C LEU A 726 -23.88 8.60 16.88
N GLN A 727 -23.89 7.29 16.66
CA GLN A 727 -23.87 6.30 17.75
C GLN A 727 -22.48 6.17 18.40
N TYR A 728 -21.42 6.64 17.74
CA TYR A 728 -20.03 6.54 18.20
C TYR A 728 -19.34 7.89 18.41
N LEU A 729 -19.81 8.95 17.75
CA LEU A 729 -19.16 10.26 17.70
C LEU A 729 -20.13 11.37 18.13
N LYS A 730 -19.62 12.35 18.89
CA LYS A 730 -20.43 13.49 19.35
C LYS A 730 -20.85 14.40 18.17
N PRO A 731 -22.01 15.09 18.26
CA PRO A 731 -22.44 16.05 17.23
C PRO A 731 -21.46 17.20 16.96
N ASP A 732 -20.74 17.67 17.97
CA ASP A 732 -19.86 18.84 17.90
C ASP A 732 -18.48 18.53 17.29
N GLN A 733 -17.99 17.29 17.42
CA GLN A 733 -16.72 16.84 16.86
C GLN A 733 -16.82 16.31 15.41
N LEU A 734 -18.02 16.03 14.91
CA LEU A 734 -18.25 15.34 13.62
C LEU A 734 -18.22 16.30 12.41
N TRP A 735 -17.35 16.01 11.44
CA TRP A 735 -17.29 16.63 10.11
C TRP A 735 -17.93 15.73 9.05
N ILE A 736 -18.40 16.32 7.94
CA ILE A 736 -19.03 15.59 6.83
C ILE A 736 -18.21 15.74 5.55
N ASN A 737 -17.63 14.63 5.06
CA ASN A 737 -16.81 14.58 3.86
C ASN A 737 -16.93 13.22 3.12
N PRO A 738 -16.52 13.14 1.84
CA PRO A 738 -16.31 11.86 1.14
C PRO A 738 -15.18 11.03 1.78
N ASP A 739 -15.02 9.79 1.32
CA ASP A 739 -13.93 8.89 1.74
C ASP A 739 -12.53 9.46 1.47
N CYS A 740 -12.27 9.95 0.25
CA CYS A 740 -10.94 10.41 -0.20
C CYS A 740 -11.09 11.49 -1.31
N GLY A 741 -10.01 11.85 -2.01
CA GLY A 741 -10.00 12.84 -3.10
C GLY A 741 -10.75 12.41 -4.37
N LEU A 742 -11.36 13.38 -5.07
CA LEU A 742 -12.27 13.15 -6.21
C LEU A 742 -11.56 13.10 -7.57
N LYS A 743 -10.22 13.11 -7.60
CA LYS A 743 -9.34 13.11 -8.80
C LYS A 743 -9.76 12.14 -9.92
N THR A 744 -10.28 10.96 -9.55
CA THR A 744 -10.66 9.89 -10.50
C THR A 744 -12.14 9.85 -10.87
N ARG A 745 -12.98 10.71 -10.30
CA ARG A 745 -14.41 10.82 -10.60
C ARG A 745 -14.68 11.75 -11.77
N GLN A 746 -15.94 11.83 -12.22
CA GLN A 746 -16.42 12.77 -13.23
C GLN A 746 -17.34 13.84 -12.63
N TRP A 747 -17.39 15.04 -13.21
CA TRP A 747 -18.18 16.15 -12.66
C TRP A 747 -19.67 15.85 -12.46
N LYS A 748 -20.28 14.99 -13.29
CA LYS A 748 -21.70 14.58 -13.16
C LYS A 748 -21.97 13.83 -11.85
N GLU A 749 -21.19 12.77 -11.60
CA GLU A 749 -21.30 11.95 -10.38
C GLU A 749 -20.85 12.74 -9.15
N THR A 750 -19.76 13.51 -9.25
CA THR A 750 -19.25 14.37 -8.17
C THR A 750 -20.28 15.42 -7.72
N LYS A 751 -20.88 16.21 -8.63
CA LYS A 751 -21.88 17.21 -8.24
C LYS A 751 -23.09 16.56 -7.56
N ALA A 752 -23.61 15.47 -8.11
CA ALA A 752 -24.80 14.80 -7.55
C ALA A 752 -24.56 14.20 -6.15
N ALA A 753 -23.41 13.56 -5.93
CA ALA A 753 -23.07 13.02 -4.61
C ALA A 753 -22.87 14.13 -3.56
N LEU A 754 -22.22 15.25 -3.93
CA LEU A 754 -21.99 16.36 -3.01
C LEU A 754 -23.26 17.17 -2.67
N VAL A 755 -24.23 17.30 -3.59
CA VAL A 755 -25.56 17.86 -3.26
C VAL A 755 -26.22 17.03 -2.15
N ASN A 756 -26.29 15.72 -2.34
CA ASN A 756 -26.90 14.80 -1.37
C ASN A 756 -26.18 14.86 -0.01
N MET A 757 -24.84 14.95 -0.03
CA MET A 757 -24.02 15.08 1.19
C MET A 757 -24.30 16.37 1.97
N VAL A 758 -24.36 17.52 1.28
CA VAL A 758 -24.62 18.81 1.93
C VAL A 758 -26.07 18.91 2.43
N ASN A 759 -27.04 18.35 1.70
CA ASN A 759 -28.43 18.28 2.16
C ASN A 759 -28.59 17.43 3.42
N ALA A 760 -27.92 16.26 3.49
CA ALA A 760 -27.91 15.42 4.67
C ALA A 760 -27.31 16.17 5.88
N ALA A 761 -26.19 16.88 5.71
CA ALA A 761 -25.61 17.71 6.78
C ALA A 761 -26.55 18.84 7.24
N LYS A 762 -27.21 19.55 6.32
CA LYS A 762 -28.23 20.57 6.63
C LYS A 762 -29.38 20.00 7.46
N HIS A 763 -29.84 18.79 7.14
CA HIS A 763 -30.89 18.11 7.89
C HIS A 763 -30.52 17.87 9.36
N PHE A 764 -29.30 17.43 9.66
CA PHE A 764 -28.85 17.26 11.06
C PHE A 764 -28.61 18.58 11.80
N ARG A 765 -28.17 19.65 11.10
CA ARG A 765 -28.12 21.01 11.68
C ARG A 765 -29.50 21.46 12.17
N GLU A 766 -30.52 21.25 11.35
CA GLU A 766 -31.91 21.56 11.72
C GLU A 766 -32.41 20.73 12.90
N GLN A 767 -32.09 19.42 12.97
CA GLN A 767 -32.47 18.58 14.10
C GLN A 767 -31.86 19.12 15.40
N GLN A 768 -30.54 19.37 15.43
CA GLN A 768 -29.85 19.89 16.62
C GLN A 768 -30.37 21.28 17.03
N SER A 769 -30.73 22.15 16.08
CA SER A 769 -31.36 23.45 16.40
C SER A 769 -32.77 23.36 16.99
N LYS A 770 -33.42 22.19 16.93
CA LYS A 770 -34.77 21.93 17.45
C LYS A 770 -34.74 21.15 18.77
N THR A 771 -33.57 20.72 19.24
CA THR A 771 -33.37 20.11 20.56
C THR A 771 -33.00 21.22 21.56
N PRO A 772 -33.90 21.63 22.48
CA PRO A 772 -33.57 22.65 23.47
C PRO A 772 -32.48 22.14 24.43
N SER A 773 -31.59 23.04 24.86
CA SER A 773 -30.61 22.70 25.90
C SER A 773 -31.33 22.37 27.21
N PRO A 774 -30.92 21.32 27.96
CA PRO A 774 -31.47 21.06 29.29
C PRO A 774 -31.18 22.19 30.29
N TYR A 775 -30.31 23.16 29.95
CA TYR A 775 -30.00 24.33 30.76
C TYR A 775 -30.84 25.58 30.42
N ASP A 776 -31.54 25.63 29.27
CA ASP A 776 -32.37 26.79 28.89
C ASP A 776 -33.72 26.82 29.64
N GLY A 777 -34.06 25.76 30.38
CA GLY A 777 -35.28 25.65 31.18
C GLY A 777 -35.22 26.25 32.59
N ALA A 778 -34.07 26.77 33.03
CA ALA A 778 -33.83 27.21 34.41
C ALA A 778 -33.82 28.74 34.60
N GLY A 779 -34.59 29.48 33.79
CA GLY A 779 -34.64 30.96 33.81
C GLY A 779 -35.99 31.56 34.25
N ASP A 780 -37.10 31.11 33.66
CA ASP A 780 -38.42 31.77 33.78
C ASP A 780 -39.43 30.97 34.64
N ALA A 781 -39.24 31.00 35.96
CA ALA A 781 -40.16 30.36 36.92
C ALA A 781 -40.35 31.12 38.24
N LEU A 782 -40.16 32.45 38.29
CA LEU A 782 -40.31 33.22 39.54
C LEU A 782 -40.76 34.69 39.36
N GLN A 783 -41.80 34.94 38.56
CA GLN A 783 -42.45 36.26 38.53
C GLN A 783 -43.35 36.48 39.76
N VAL A 784 -42.87 37.25 40.73
CA VAL A 784 -43.69 37.80 41.83
C VAL A 784 -44.10 39.24 41.48
N PRO A 785 -45.40 39.58 41.42
CA PRO A 785 -45.85 40.88 40.95
C PRO A 785 -45.67 41.99 41.99
N THR A 786 -44.83 42.99 41.69
CA THR A 786 -44.78 44.27 42.43
C THR A 786 -44.75 45.44 41.44
N ALA A 787 -45.30 46.60 41.86
CA ALA A 787 -45.78 47.62 40.93
C ALA A 787 -44.93 48.91 40.87
N ASN A 788 -44.87 49.50 39.67
CA ASN A 788 -44.73 50.94 39.39
C ASN A 788 -43.83 51.81 40.30
N ARG A 789 -42.61 52.15 39.84
CA ARG A 789 -42.12 53.57 39.85
C ARG A 789 -40.89 53.88 38.97
N ARG A 790 -41.18 54.28 37.73
CA ARG A 790 -40.71 55.52 37.03
C ARG A 790 -39.39 56.25 37.44
N VAL A 791 -38.58 56.53 36.40
CA VAL A 791 -37.60 57.65 36.17
C VAL A 791 -36.22 57.66 36.93
N PRO A 792 -35.16 58.38 36.49
CA PRO A 792 -33.96 57.68 35.97
C PRO A 792 -32.57 58.29 36.35
N ALA A 793 -31.52 57.83 35.65
CA ALA A 793 -30.16 58.42 35.52
C ALA A 793 -29.27 58.33 36.80
N SER A 794 -27.94 58.35 36.74
CA SER A 794 -27.06 59.06 35.80
C SER A 794 -25.60 58.53 35.80
N THR A 795 -24.71 59.27 35.13
CA THR A 795 -23.22 59.22 35.15
C THR A 795 -22.58 58.82 36.51
N SER A 796 -21.37 58.25 36.58
CA SER A 796 -20.15 58.79 35.94
C SER A 796 -18.90 57.87 35.92
N ARG A 797 -17.90 58.37 35.19
CA ARG A 797 -16.53 57.84 34.96
C ARG A 797 -15.65 57.73 36.25
N ARG A 798 -14.58 56.92 36.12
CA ARG A 798 -13.13 57.27 36.28
C ARG A 798 -12.27 56.62 37.41
N THR A 799 -11.25 55.87 36.96
CA THR A 799 -9.82 55.83 37.42
C THR A 799 -9.38 55.36 38.82
N SER A 800 -8.89 54.10 38.86
CA SER A 800 -7.46 53.70 39.04
C SER A 800 -6.76 53.66 40.43
N ILE A 801 -5.68 52.84 40.45
CA ILE A 801 -4.48 52.80 41.35
C ILE A 801 -4.46 51.74 42.48
N TYR A 802 -3.51 50.79 42.37
CA TYR A 802 -2.69 50.01 43.37
C TYR A 802 -3.34 49.60 44.73
N THR A 803 -3.06 48.43 45.36
CA THR A 803 -1.80 47.64 45.45
C THR A 803 -2.04 46.21 46.03
N ARG A 804 -1.07 45.30 45.83
CA ARG A 804 -0.64 44.19 46.75
C ARG A 804 -1.62 43.04 47.17
N SER A 805 -1.35 41.87 46.56
CA SER A 805 -0.83 40.63 47.21
C SER A 805 -1.72 39.64 48.01
N GLN A 806 -1.26 38.37 47.90
CA GLN A 806 -1.48 37.17 48.73
C GLN A 806 -2.62 36.19 48.37
N ARG A 807 -2.42 34.94 48.82
CA ARG A 807 -3.17 33.72 48.51
C ARG A 807 -4.08 33.34 49.68
N SER A 808 -5.25 32.78 49.39
CA SER A 808 -5.94 31.78 50.22
C SER A 808 -6.88 30.97 49.31
N GLN A 809 -6.66 29.66 49.18
CA GLN A 809 -7.38 28.58 49.88
C GLN A 809 -8.78 28.30 49.32
N SER A 810 -8.94 27.12 48.72
CA SER A 810 -10.23 26.44 48.54
C SER A 810 -10.44 25.46 49.71
N THR A 811 -11.56 25.57 50.40
CA THR A 811 -11.89 24.77 51.60
C THR A 811 -12.20 23.32 51.26
N ALA A 812 -11.93 22.40 52.19
CA ALA A 812 -12.34 20.99 52.10
C ALA A 812 -13.56 20.72 52.99
N ILE A 813 -14.41 19.78 52.57
CA ILE A 813 -15.54 19.23 53.33
C ILE A 813 -15.00 18.28 54.41
N THR A 814 -15.69 18.15 55.54
CA THR A 814 -15.25 17.30 56.66
C THR A 814 -15.84 15.89 56.59
N ILE A 815 -15.32 14.97 57.40
CA ILE A 815 -15.76 13.56 57.41
C ILE A 815 -17.14 13.39 58.08
N GLU A 816 -17.56 14.34 58.92
CA GLU A 816 -18.90 14.33 59.54
C GLU A 816 -20.01 14.59 58.51
N ASP A 817 -19.78 15.53 57.57
CA ASP A 817 -20.70 15.83 56.47
C ASP A 817 -20.96 14.60 55.57
N ALA A 818 -19.94 13.77 55.36
CA ALA A 818 -20.03 12.55 54.54
C ALA A 818 -20.78 11.42 55.26
N ASN A 819 -20.59 11.27 56.57
CA ASN A 819 -21.24 10.22 57.36
C ASN A 819 -22.75 10.43 57.50
N GLN A 820 -23.20 11.70 57.56
CA GLN A 820 -24.63 12.00 57.65
C GLN A 820 -25.39 11.64 56.37
N LEU A 821 -24.78 11.80 55.19
CA LEU A 821 -25.37 11.40 53.90
C LEU A 821 -25.46 9.88 53.71
N MET A 822 -24.64 9.08 54.38
CA MET A 822 -24.78 7.61 54.37
C MET A 822 -25.90 7.11 55.29
N ALA A 823 -26.27 7.86 56.33
CA ALA A 823 -27.35 7.48 57.23
C ALA A 823 -28.73 7.49 56.54
N GLU A 824 -29.00 8.53 55.72
CA GLU A 824 -30.28 8.67 54.99
C GLU A 824 -30.44 7.61 53.88
N ALA A 825 -29.35 7.05 53.36
CA ALA A 825 -29.39 6.03 52.30
C ALA A 825 -29.78 4.62 52.79
N LEU A 826 -29.64 4.33 54.09
CA LEU A 826 -29.90 3.01 54.67
C LEU A 826 -31.36 2.78 55.08
N GLU A 827 -32.18 3.83 55.19
CA GLU A 827 -33.55 3.75 55.75
C GLU A 827 -34.62 3.26 54.73
N ILE A 828 -34.24 3.00 53.47
CA ILE A 828 -35.17 2.73 52.37
C ILE A 828 -35.17 1.25 51.89
N GLN A 829 -34.21 0.42 52.33
CA GLN A 829 -34.05 -0.95 51.80
C GLN A 829 -34.46 -2.10 52.75
N GLU A 830 -35.02 -1.80 53.93
CA GLU A 830 -35.62 -2.81 54.83
C GLU A 830 -37.14 -2.70 54.94
N GLN A 831 -37.89 -3.38 54.06
CA GLN A 831 -39.28 -3.76 54.34
C GLN A 831 -39.82 -4.93 53.47
N HIS A 832 -39.98 -6.09 54.11
CA HIS A 832 -40.86 -7.25 53.79
C HIS A 832 -40.30 -8.52 53.08
N ASP A 833 -41.03 -9.63 53.29
CA ASP A 833 -40.52 -11.00 53.52
C ASP A 833 -41.38 -12.12 52.83
N VAL A 834 -40.71 -13.18 52.28
CA VAL A 834 -40.75 -14.64 52.66
C VAL A 834 -42.13 -15.36 52.98
N PRO A 835 -42.41 -16.70 52.80
CA PRO A 835 -41.81 -17.87 52.05
C PRO A 835 -42.77 -18.87 51.28
N ALA A 836 -42.19 -19.92 50.63
CA ALA A 836 -42.63 -21.35 50.48
C ALA A 836 -43.85 -21.76 49.59
N SER A 837 -44.01 -22.99 49.02
CA SER A 837 -43.19 -24.20 48.63
C SER A 837 -44.10 -25.20 47.81
N ASP A 838 -43.87 -26.47 47.38
CA ASP A 838 -42.81 -27.53 47.38
C ASP A 838 -43.08 -28.62 46.26
N THR A 839 -42.18 -29.60 46.06
CA THR A 839 -42.28 -30.92 45.34
C THR A 839 -42.15 -30.97 43.79
N GLY A 840 -41.78 -32.14 43.19
CA GLY A 840 -41.75 -32.28 41.71
C GLY A 840 -41.37 -33.60 40.95
N ARG A 841 -40.28 -34.32 41.28
CA ARG A 841 -39.83 -35.65 40.71
C ARG A 841 -39.83 -35.92 39.15
N ARG A 842 -38.62 -36.07 38.57
CA ARG A 842 -38.02 -37.33 37.99
C ARG A 842 -38.71 -38.10 36.80
N LEU A 843 -38.01 -38.33 35.65
CA LEU A 843 -37.73 -39.65 34.97
C LEU A 843 -37.42 -39.64 33.42
N SER A 844 -36.15 -39.89 33.05
CA SER A 844 -35.60 -41.01 32.21
C SER A 844 -36.01 -41.40 30.75
N ILE A 845 -34.97 -41.71 29.94
CA ILE A 845 -34.81 -42.83 28.95
C ILE A 845 -35.32 -42.69 27.47
N ARG A 846 -34.34 -42.53 26.52
CA ARG A 846 -33.90 -43.41 25.38
C ARG A 846 -34.83 -44.53 24.81
N PRO A 847 -34.55 -45.16 23.62
CA PRO A 847 -33.74 -44.78 22.44
C PRO A 847 -34.41 -45.17 21.07
N GLU A 848 -33.61 -45.44 20.02
CA GLU A 848 -33.91 -46.22 18.77
C GLU A 848 -34.71 -45.55 17.62
N ALA A 849 -34.61 -45.96 16.34
CA ALA A 849 -33.52 -46.57 15.53
C ALA A 849 -33.96 -46.65 14.03
N SER A 850 -33.00 -46.94 13.13
CA SER A 850 -33.17 -47.55 11.79
C SER A 850 -33.97 -46.76 10.71
N ASN A 851 -33.93 -47.04 9.39
CA ASN A 851 -32.96 -47.74 8.54
C ASN A 851 -33.11 -47.33 7.04
N ASP A 852 -32.13 -47.69 6.21
CA ASP A 852 -32.16 -48.11 4.79
C ASP A 852 -32.96 -47.32 3.70
N ASP A 853 -32.29 -46.99 2.58
CA ASP A 853 -32.28 -47.79 1.32
C ASP A 853 -32.43 -47.11 -0.08
N ASN A 854 -31.48 -47.46 -0.96
CA ASN A 854 -31.61 -47.91 -2.37
C ASN A 854 -32.13 -47.05 -3.58
N ASN A 855 -31.17 -46.65 -4.46
CA ASN A 855 -30.81 -47.33 -5.75
C ASN A 855 -31.17 -46.77 -7.17
N ASN A 856 -30.21 -47.01 -8.10
CA ASN A 856 -30.31 -47.43 -9.53
C ASN A 856 -30.47 -46.47 -10.75
N ASN A 857 -29.46 -46.50 -11.66
CA ASN A 857 -29.46 -46.76 -13.14
C ASN A 857 -30.43 -46.00 -14.12
N ASN A 858 -30.17 -45.81 -15.43
CA ASN A 858 -29.29 -46.52 -16.41
C ASN A 858 -29.03 -45.79 -17.77
N ASN A 859 -27.88 -46.07 -18.41
CA ASN A 859 -27.52 -46.29 -19.85
C ASN A 859 -27.91 -45.44 -21.11
N ASP A 860 -26.89 -45.33 -22.00
CA ASP A 860 -26.82 -45.50 -23.48
C ASP A 860 -27.41 -44.49 -24.51
N ARG A 861 -26.56 -44.01 -25.46
CA ARG A 861 -26.40 -44.61 -26.82
C ARG A 861 -25.21 -44.03 -27.65
N ARG A 862 -24.93 -44.64 -28.83
CA ARG A 862 -23.72 -44.49 -29.69
C ARG A 862 -23.98 -43.76 -31.02
N LEU A 863 -22.89 -43.36 -31.72
CA LEU A 863 -22.53 -43.55 -33.17
C LEU A 863 -21.48 -42.45 -33.53
N SER A 864 -20.16 -42.66 -33.76
CA SER A 864 -19.37 -43.53 -34.66
C SER A 864 -19.12 -42.96 -36.08
N ILE A 865 -17.85 -42.74 -36.46
CA ILE A 865 -17.17 -43.09 -37.74
C ILE A 865 -15.72 -42.51 -37.78
N ARG A 866 -14.82 -43.18 -38.52
CA ARG A 866 -13.39 -42.88 -38.86
C ARG A 866 -13.22 -43.18 -40.38
N PRO A 867 -12.06 -43.06 -41.10
CA PRO A 867 -10.66 -42.83 -40.67
C PRO A 867 -9.81 -41.91 -41.60
N GLU A 868 -8.47 -41.97 -41.44
CA GLU A 868 -7.40 -41.75 -42.46
C GLU A 868 -7.08 -40.30 -42.95
N SER A 869 -5.86 -39.96 -43.41
CA SER A 869 -4.59 -40.74 -43.57
C SER A 869 -3.29 -39.90 -43.55
N TYR A 870 -2.20 -40.55 -43.11
CA TYR A 870 -0.76 -40.44 -43.50
C TYR A 870 -0.03 -39.09 -43.81
N ALA A 871 0.80 -38.68 -42.84
CA ALA A 871 2.29 -38.80 -42.83
C ALA A 871 3.25 -37.93 -43.70
N THR A 872 4.51 -37.88 -43.23
CA THR A 872 5.78 -37.44 -43.86
C THR A 872 6.00 -35.94 -44.18
N ALA A 873 7.23 -35.39 -44.19
CA ALA A 873 8.49 -35.74 -43.50
C ALA A 873 9.56 -34.61 -43.65
N ALA A 874 10.64 -34.71 -42.86
CA ALA A 874 12.02 -34.33 -43.21
C ALA A 874 12.40 -32.85 -43.55
N ASN A 875 12.93 -32.18 -42.51
CA ASN A 875 14.35 -31.83 -42.37
C ASN A 875 15.07 -30.77 -43.26
N TYR A 876 15.75 -29.87 -42.51
CA TYR A 876 17.18 -29.51 -42.63
C TYR A 876 17.66 -28.31 -43.50
N SER A 877 18.10 -27.28 -42.75
CA SER A 877 19.50 -26.79 -42.79
C SER A 877 19.90 -25.83 -43.95
N ARG A 878 21.03 -25.10 -43.92
CA ARG A 878 21.99 -24.73 -42.84
C ARG A 878 22.84 -23.55 -43.30
N SER A 879 23.31 -22.71 -42.36
CA SER A 879 24.63 -22.03 -42.43
C SER A 879 24.80 -20.94 -43.52
N ARG A 880 25.87 -20.13 -43.61
CA ARG A 880 26.90 -19.63 -42.66
C ARG A 880 27.69 -18.51 -43.38
N ARG A 881 28.14 -17.47 -42.64
CA ARG A 881 29.42 -16.73 -42.85
C ARG A 881 29.56 -15.92 -44.17
N SER A 882 30.46 -14.92 -44.32
CA SER A 882 31.32 -14.15 -43.38
C SER A 882 32.02 -12.95 -44.06
N MET A 883 32.71 -12.13 -43.24
CA MET A 883 33.98 -11.42 -43.50
C MET A 883 34.00 -9.98 -44.09
N SER A 884 34.38 -9.03 -43.21
CA SER A 884 35.50 -8.04 -43.32
C SER A 884 35.57 -7.05 -44.50
N VAL A 885 35.92 -5.76 -44.32
CA VAL A 885 37.29 -5.27 -43.98
C VAL A 885 37.26 -3.77 -43.55
N VAL A 886 38.03 -3.44 -42.49
CA VAL A 886 38.78 -2.18 -42.12
C VAL A 886 38.14 -0.77 -42.28
N ALA A 887 38.58 0.15 -41.42
CA ALA A 887 38.09 1.52 -41.21
C ALA A 887 38.84 2.62 -42.00
N GLU A 888 38.31 3.85 -41.95
CA GLU A 888 39.03 5.10 -42.18
C GLU A 888 38.53 6.20 -41.22
N ASP A 889 39.37 7.20 -40.93
CA ASP A 889 39.09 8.32 -39.99
C ASP A 889 38.75 9.62 -40.73
N PRO A 890 37.80 10.43 -40.22
CA PRO A 890 37.79 11.85 -40.50
C PRO A 890 37.68 12.70 -39.22
N SER A 891 38.78 12.83 -38.48
CA SER A 891 38.98 13.81 -37.40
C SER A 891 39.09 15.27 -37.90
N LEU A 892 38.15 15.70 -38.76
CA LEU A 892 38.25 16.98 -39.49
C LEU A 892 36.87 17.60 -39.87
N LEU A 893 36.21 18.30 -38.93
CA LEU A 893 35.35 19.47 -39.24
C LEU A 893 34.93 20.31 -38.02
N PHE A 894 35.89 20.65 -37.14
CA PHE A 894 35.68 21.54 -35.99
C PHE A 894 35.54 23.03 -36.41
N ALA A 895 34.55 23.36 -37.26
CA ALA A 895 34.55 24.64 -37.99
C ALA A 895 33.18 25.28 -38.34
N LYS A 896 32.04 24.87 -37.75
CA LYS A 896 30.76 25.55 -38.05
C LYS A 896 29.68 25.60 -36.95
N ALA A 897 30.07 25.67 -35.67
CA ALA A 897 29.15 25.92 -34.55
C ALA A 897 29.71 26.92 -33.52
N LEU A 898 30.53 27.87 -33.97
CA LEU A 898 31.20 28.88 -33.12
C LEU A 898 31.05 30.30 -33.67
N LYS A 899 29.79 30.65 -33.96
CA LYS A 899 29.23 31.99 -34.10
C LYS A 899 27.78 31.95 -33.59
N ASP A 900 27.20 33.12 -33.35
CA ASP A 900 25.80 33.30 -32.93
C ASP A 900 25.46 32.82 -31.50
N HIS A 901 26.45 32.82 -30.59
CA HIS A 901 26.19 32.89 -29.14
C HIS A 901 26.96 34.03 -28.46
N GLN A 902 26.82 35.24 -29.00
CA GLN A 902 27.43 36.45 -28.42
C GLN A 902 26.59 37.73 -28.63
N GLN A 903 25.26 37.65 -28.43
CA GLN A 903 24.39 38.85 -28.46
C GLN A 903 23.06 38.69 -27.68
N SER A 904 23.11 38.65 -26.34
CA SER A 904 21.92 38.87 -25.47
C SER A 904 22.26 39.19 -24.00
N LYS A 905 23.40 39.85 -23.74
CA LYS A 905 23.76 40.37 -22.40
C LYS A 905 24.18 41.84 -22.45
N ASP A 906 23.22 42.70 -22.79
CA ASP A 906 23.27 44.14 -22.49
C ASP A 906 21.86 44.74 -22.56
N LEU A 907 21.17 44.81 -21.40
CA LEU A 907 20.07 45.73 -21.12
C LEU A 907 19.64 45.60 -19.64
N PHE A 908 20.41 46.22 -18.74
CA PHE A 908 19.96 46.90 -17.49
C PHE A 908 21.18 47.20 -16.60
N ARG A 909 22.00 48.18 -17.01
CA ARG A 909 22.95 48.85 -16.11
C ARG A 909 23.22 50.29 -16.56
N SER A 910 22.56 51.22 -15.87
CA SER A 910 22.77 52.67 -15.92
C SER A 910 22.40 53.22 -14.53
N GLU A 911 23.18 54.08 -13.87
CA GLU A 911 24.41 54.78 -14.29
C GLU A 911 25.50 54.72 -13.19
N SER A 912 26.74 55.07 -13.55
CA SER A 912 27.74 55.55 -12.59
C SER A 912 28.55 56.72 -13.15
N LYS A 913 28.42 57.88 -12.49
CA LYS A 913 29.14 59.15 -12.69
C LYS A 913 29.07 59.90 -11.34
N ARG A 914 30.06 60.68 -10.88
CA ARG A 914 31.46 60.89 -11.30
C ARG A 914 32.16 61.68 -10.16
N ARG A 915 33.49 61.53 -10.03
CA ARG A 915 34.47 62.50 -9.48
C ARG A 915 34.50 62.85 -7.97
N GLU A 916 35.69 62.64 -7.40
CA GLU A 916 36.60 63.66 -6.81
C GLU A 916 36.03 64.77 -5.89
N CYS A 917 36.43 64.77 -4.61
CA CYS A 917 37.34 65.79 -4.04
C CYS A 917 37.84 65.43 -2.60
N GLU A 918 38.85 66.19 -2.17
CA GLU A 918 39.54 66.35 -0.86
C GLU A 918 38.80 66.00 0.47
N GLY A 919 39.46 65.81 1.63
CA GLY A 919 40.90 65.88 1.98
C GLY A 919 41.14 65.85 3.52
N GLU A 920 42.43 65.85 3.96
CA GLU A 920 42.93 65.79 5.36
C GLU A 920 42.72 64.41 6.07
N GLY A 921 43.61 63.83 6.91
CA GLY A 921 44.88 64.22 7.56
C GLY A 921 44.81 63.90 9.07
N ALA A 922 45.74 63.25 9.80
CA ALA A 922 47.02 62.55 9.56
C ALA A 922 47.16 61.43 10.65
N GLY A 923 48.12 60.49 10.69
CA GLY A 923 49.32 60.17 9.89
C GLY A 923 49.96 58.84 10.41
N ASP A 924 51.19 58.52 9.96
CA ASP A 924 52.26 57.76 10.68
C ASP A 924 51.94 56.40 11.39
N VAL A 925 52.64 55.25 11.26
CA VAL A 925 53.99 54.78 10.78
C VAL A 925 53.84 53.26 10.46
N SER A 926 54.47 52.51 9.53
CA SER A 926 55.50 52.66 8.45
C SER A 926 55.34 51.52 7.40
N GLU A 927 56.35 51.31 6.54
CA GLU A 927 56.47 50.34 5.42
C GLU A 927 57.95 49.83 5.34
N PRO A 928 58.47 49.04 4.35
CA PRO A 928 57.86 48.19 3.30
C PRO A 928 58.58 46.81 3.06
N ARG A 929 58.33 46.19 1.88
CA ARG A 929 59.16 45.23 1.06
C ARG A 929 58.85 43.73 1.16
N SER A 930 59.09 42.90 0.12
CA SER A 930 59.10 43.07 -1.36
C SER A 930 59.21 41.70 -2.07
N THR A 931 58.64 41.56 -3.27
CA THR A 931 58.89 40.47 -4.25
C THR A 931 60.34 40.54 -4.83
N PRO A 932 60.91 39.55 -5.58
CA PRO A 932 60.25 38.64 -6.54
C PRO A 932 60.89 37.22 -6.78
N GLN A 933 60.51 36.60 -7.92
CA GLN A 933 61.21 35.59 -8.75
C GLN A 933 61.02 34.06 -8.56
N THR A 934 61.00 33.40 -9.73
CA THR A 934 61.11 31.95 -10.04
C THR A 934 62.55 31.67 -10.55
N PRO A 935 63.10 30.42 -10.61
CA PRO A 935 62.70 29.46 -11.69
C PRO A 935 63.00 27.93 -11.52
N GLN A 936 62.57 27.16 -12.54
CA GLN A 936 63.15 25.90 -13.08
C GLN A 936 62.98 24.51 -12.38
N ARG A 937 63.21 23.45 -13.19
CA ARG A 937 63.12 21.99 -12.91
C ARG A 937 64.53 21.35 -12.88
N PRO A 938 64.69 20.06 -12.55
CA PRO A 938 64.78 19.03 -13.61
C PRO A 938 64.00 17.72 -13.32
N SER A 939 64.40 16.58 -13.92
CA SER A 939 63.58 15.36 -14.17
C SER A 939 64.33 14.04 -13.90
N PHE A 940 63.79 12.90 -14.43
CA PHE A 940 64.36 11.51 -14.51
C PHE A 940 64.04 10.54 -13.34
N ASN A 941 63.96 9.20 -13.52
CA ASN A 941 63.47 8.38 -14.66
C ASN A 941 63.38 6.88 -14.26
N HIS A 942 62.32 6.15 -14.68
CA HIS A 942 62.22 4.65 -14.66
C HIS A 942 62.38 4.00 -13.24
N GLY A 943 62.06 2.72 -12.96
CA GLY A 943 61.32 1.67 -13.69
C GLY A 943 61.60 0.27 -13.08
N ILE A 944 60.82 -0.75 -13.49
CA ILE A 944 61.21 -2.18 -13.51
C ILE A 944 61.27 -3.02 -12.18
N HIS A 945 60.23 -3.87 -12.03
CA HIS A 945 60.20 -5.29 -11.63
C HIS A 945 60.62 -5.87 -10.24
N THR A 946 59.77 -6.81 -9.78
CA THR A 946 60.05 -8.07 -9.03
C THR A 946 60.50 -7.97 -7.56
N ASN A 947 60.30 -8.97 -6.68
CA ASN A 947 59.81 -10.36 -6.87
C ASN A 947 58.96 -10.90 -5.67
N LEU A 948 58.57 -12.18 -5.72
CA LEU A 948 57.70 -12.89 -4.76
C LEU A 948 58.35 -13.33 -3.43
N SER A 949 57.49 -13.52 -2.41
CA SER A 949 57.68 -14.29 -1.15
C SER A 949 58.63 -13.69 -0.08
N SER A 950 58.52 -13.99 1.23
CA SER A 950 57.74 -15.02 1.93
C SER A 950 57.31 -14.66 3.37
N TRP A 951 56.08 -15.03 3.75
CA TRP A 951 55.59 -15.55 5.05
C TRP A 951 55.90 -14.89 6.43
N THR A 952 54.83 -14.90 7.26
CA THR A 952 54.77 -14.83 8.75
C THR A 952 55.24 -13.58 9.51
N CYS A 953 54.26 -12.82 10.04
CA CYS A 953 53.88 -12.95 11.46
C CYS A 953 52.40 -12.54 11.71
N TRP A 954 51.83 -12.98 12.84
CA TRP A 954 50.43 -12.82 13.28
C TRP A 954 50.35 -11.84 14.50
N PRO A 955 49.19 -11.48 15.11
CA PRO A 955 47.82 -11.97 14.91
C PRO A 955 46.69 -10.90 14.77
N SER A 956 45.48 -11.41 14.51
CA SER A 956 44.17 -10.73 14.53
C SER A 956 43.68 -10.25 15.91
N HIS A 957 42.83 -9.21 15.92
CA HIS A 957 41.89 -8.87 17.01
C HIS A 957 40.48 -8.58 16.46
N THR A 958 39.44 -8.75 17.27
CA THR A 958 38.02 -8.75 16.87
C THR A 958 37.23 -7.53 17.38
N ARG A 959 35.98 -7.38 16.90
CA ARG A 959 34.89 -6.59 17.52
C ARG A 959 34.74 -6.95 19.03
N PRO A 960 34.14 -6.10 19.92
CA PRO A 960 33.13 -5.08 19.60
C PRO A 960 33.13 -3.78 20.46
N GLU A 961 33.47 -2.60 19.90
CA GLU A 961 33.31 -1.35 20.68
C GLU A 961 33.05 -0.09 19.82
N ARG A 962 31.81 0.08 19.34
CA ARG A 962 31.23 1.38 18.88
C ARG A 962 29.71 1.41 19.11
N ALA A 963 29.31 1.49 20.37
CA ALA A 963 27.96 1.86 20.78
C ALA A 963 28.06 2.78 22.01
N LEU A 964 27.11 3.72 22.14
CA LEU A 964 26.92 4.64 23.27
C LEU A 964 28.04 5.68 23.51
N SER A 965 27.77 6.94 23.15
CA SER A 965 28.42 8.12 23.74
C SER A 965 27.54 9.37 23.67
N ALA A 966 26.38 9.39 24.35
CA ALA A 966 25.51 10.57 24.44
C ALA A 966 24.48 10.59 25.60
N THR A 967 24.83 10.12 26.81
CA THR A 967 24.05 10.42 28.04
C THR A 967 24.98 10.69 29.21
N LEU A 968 25.19 11.97 29.53
CA LEU A 968 25.82 12.39 30.77
C LEU A 968 24.76 12.51 31.87
N ALA A 969 24.95 11.76 32.96
CA ALA A 969 24.26 11.94 34.23
C ALA A 969 25.22 11.50 35.34
N ASP A 970 25.73 12.45 36.11
CA ASP A 970 26.66 12.19 37.21
C ASP A 970 25.96 11.63 38.46
N SER A 971 26.75 10.90 39.27
CA SER A 971 26.45 10.44 40.65
C SER A 971 25.40 9.30 40.80
N ILE A 972 25.57 8.30 41.68
CA ILE A 972 26.68 8.03 42.62
C ILE A 972 26.84 6.52 42.93
N ILE A 973 28.10 6.06 42.96
CA ILE A 973 28.74 4.97 43.75
C ILE A 973 27.88 3.76 44.22
N VAL A 974 28.26 2.55 43.78
CA VAL A 974 28.58 1.39 44.67
C VAL A 974 29.79 0.61 44.11
N ARG A 975 30.72 0.23 44.99
CA ARG A 975 31.89 -0.67 44.83
C ARG A 975 31.60 -1.99 45.55
N ASP A 976 32.23 -3.15 45.36
CA ASP A 976 33.40 -3.61 44.56
C ASP A 976 33.38 -5.17 44.45
N PHE A 977 34.31 -5.77 43.69
CA PHE A 977 34.94 -7.13 43.74
C PHE A 977 34.45 -8.26 44.71
N ALA A 978 34.63 -9.58 44.47
CA ALA A 978 35.51 -10.32 43.55
C ALA A 978 35.04 -11.79 43.28
N ASP A 979 35.69 -12.48 42.33
CA ASP A 979 35.90 -13.96 42.32
C ASP A 979 37.40 -14.22 42.61
N PRO A 980 37.77 -15.26 43.39
CA PRO A 980 38.46 -16.40 42.76
C PRO A 980 38.26 -17.78 43.42
N ALA A 981 37.76 -18.74 42.63
CA ALA A 981 38.28 -20.12 42.40
C ALA A 981 38.80 -21.04 43.57
N THR A 982 38.40 -22.33 43.55
CA THR A 982 39.27 -23.52 43.25
C THR A 982 38.73 -24.89 43.76
N ARG A 983 39.19 -26.00 43.13
CA ARG A 983 39.09 -27.44 43.54
C ARG A 983 37.71 -28.13 43.37
N ARG A 984 37.57 -29.46 43.18
CA ARG A 984 38.39 -30.59 42.62
C ARG A 984 37.42 -31.79 42.31
N HIS A 985 37.93 -32.84 41.64
CA HIS A 985 37.39 -34.19 41.28
C HIS A 985 36.21 -34.79 42.12
N ALA A 986 35.42 -35.80 41.68
CA ALA A 986 35.76 -36.93 40.79
C ALA A 986 34.57 -37.76 40.19
N THR A 987 34.84 -38.42 39.03
CA THR A 987 34.43 -39.78 38.56
C THR A 987 33.04 -40.43 38.80
N ALA A 988 32.35 -40.70 37.67
CA ALA A 988 32.01 -42.04 37.10
C ALA A 988 30.69 -42.83 37.39
N ASN A 989 29.98 -43.13 36.27
CA ASN A 989 29.39 -44.42 35.80
C ASN A 989 28.10 -45.08 36.39
N LYS A 990 27.20 -45.45 35.44
CA LYS A 990 26.24 -46.61 35.40
C LYS A 990 25.05 -46.66 36.41
N ALA A 991 23.95 -47.41 36.20
CA ALA A 991 23.21 -47.85 34.99
C ALA A 991 21.86 -48.58 35.33
N GLN A 992 20.85 -48.49 34.45
CA GLN A 992 19.80 -49.50 34.13
C GLN A 992 18.65 -49.92 35.11
N LEU A 993 17.53 -50.38 34.49
CA LEU A 993 16.43 -51.28 34.97
C LEU A 993 15.38 -50.74 35.99
N HIS A 994 14.10 -51.22 36.07
CA HIS A 994 13.08 -51.66 35.07
C HIS A 994 11.71 -51.96 35.75
N HIS A 995 10.54 -51.64 35.12
CA HIS A 995 9.19 -52.28 35.31
C HIS A 995 8.47 -52.26 36.72
N SER A 996 7.16 -52.54 36.92
CA SER A 996 5.90 -52.54 36.10
C SER A 996 4.60 -52.85 36.92
N ARG A 997 3.42 -52.27 36.55
CA ARG A 997 2.00 -52.80 36.65
C ARG A 997 1.42 -53.23 38.06
N LEU A 998 0.11 -53.39 38.38
CA LEU A 998 -1.26 -53.07 37.83
C LEU A 998 -2.34 -53.22 38.97
N GLU A 999 -3.50 -52.55 38.89
CA GLU A 999 -4.86 -52.89 39.46
C GLU A 999 -5.06 -53.13 41.01
N ILE A 1000 -6.25 -53.23 41.66
CA ILE A 1000 -7.61 -52.58 41.68
C ILE A 1000 -8.28 -52.96 43.09
N VAL A 1001 -9.45 -52.59 43.68
CA VAL A 1001 -10.85 -52.24 43.29
C VAL A 1001 -11.77 -51.73 44.46
N LYS A 1002 -12.89 -51.02 44.14
CA LYS A 1002 -14.22 -50.76 44.81
C LYS A 1002 -14.47 -50.59 46.36
N HIS A 1003 -15.11 -49.45 46.69
CA HIS A 1003 -16.30 -49.19 47.61
C HIS A 1003 -16.25 -49.51 49.14
N THR A 1004 -17.01 -48.85 50.06
CA THR A 1004 -18.13 -47.86 49.98
C THR A 1004 -18.24 -46.94 51.24
N ALA A 1005 -18.52 -45.63 51.05
CA ALA A 1005 -19.34 -44.68 51.89
C ALA A 1005 -19.18 -44.58 53.44
N ARG A 1006 -19.39 -43.44 54.16
CA ARG A 1006 -20.09 -42.14 53.93
C ARG A 1006 -19.42 -40.95 54.67
N ASN A 1007 -19.90 -39.74 54.37
CA ASN A 1007 -19.98 -38.50 55.18
C ASN A 1007 -18.77 -37.54 55.32
N VAL A 1008 -19.09 -36.25 55.13
CA VAL A 1008 -18.39 -35.00 55.51
C VAL A 1008 -16.86 -34.97 55.28
N GLY A 1009 -16.45 -34.66 54.05
CA GLY A 1009 -15.04 -34.46 53.69
C GLY A 1009 -14.80 -33.81 52.32
N SER A 1010 -15.73 -32.99 51.84
CA SER A 1010 -15.84 -32.59 50.42
C SER A 1010 -15.94 -31.09 50.19
N VAL A 1011 -15.05 -30.32 50.81
CA VAL A 1011 -14.71 -28.93 50.40
C VAL A 1011 -13.19 -28.81 50.20
N ALA A 1012 -12.42 -29.34 51.16
CA ALA A 1012 -10.95 -29.33 51.16
C ALA A 1012 -10.24 -30.23 50.11
N ARG A 1013 -10.95 -30.75 49.10
CA ARG A 1013 -10.37 -31.62 48.05
C ARG A 1013 -10.61 -31.17 46.61
N TYR A 1014 -11.34 -30.09 46.40
CA TYR A 1014 -11.42 -29.43 45.10
C TYR A 1014 -10.20 -28.53 44.87
N TYR A 1015 -9.78 -27.80 45.91
CA TYR A 1015 -8.69 -26.82 45.84
C TYR A 1015 -7.27 -27.41 45.79
N SER A 1016 -7.05 -28.69 46.14
CA SER A 1016 -5.69 -29.29 46.10
C SER A 1016 -5.24 -29.75 44.72
N ASN A 1017 -6.16 -29.90 43.75
CA ASN A 1017 -5.87 -30.44 42.42
C ASN A 1017 -5.92 -29.38 41.30
N LEU A 1018 -6.13 -28.09 41.64
CA LEU A 1018 -6.15 -27.00 40.67
C LEU A 1018 -4.78 -26.32 40.43
N LEU A 1019 -3.73 -26.79 41.12
CA LEU A 1019 -2.41 -26.10 41.20
C LEU A 1019 -1.22 -26.94 40.69
N THR A 1020 -1.46 -27.95 39.86
CA THR A 1020 -0.40 -28.75 39.19
C THR A 1020 -0.51 -28.77 37.65
N GLY A 1021 -1.03 -27.68 37.08
CA GLY A 1021 -0.84 -27.25 35.68
C GLY A 1021 -1.54 -28.06 34.58
N PRO A 1022 -1.32 -27.70 33.30
CA PRO A 1022 -0.92 -26.37 32.82
C PRO A 1022 -1.81 -25.88 31.65
N ARG A 1023 -2.60 -24.82 31.83
CA ARG A 1023 -3.15 -24.03 30.71
C ARG A 1023 -3.64 -22.62 31.10
N SER A 1024 -3.27 -21.66 30.26
CA SER A 1024 -3.95 -20.38 29.97
C SER A 1024 -4.60 -19.58 31.11
N TYR A 1025 -4.03 -18.40 31.38
CA TYR A 1025 -4.81 -17.20 31.66
C TYR A 1025 -4.34 -16.05 30.76
N HIS A 1026 -5.26 -15.18 30.33
CA HIS A 1026 -4.93 -13.92 29.66
C HIS A 1026 -4.97 -12.77 30.68
N GLY A 1027 -4.11 -11.78 30.51
CA GLY A 1027 -4.08 -10.59 31.35
C GLY A 1027 -3.26 -9.49 30.68
N PHE A 1028 -3.84 -8.30 30.54
CA PHE A 1028 -3.24 -7.16 29.83
C PHE A 1028 -2.17 -6.41 30.66
N ASN A 1029 -1.23 -5.80 29.94
CA ASN A 1029 -0.46 -4.59 30.25
C ASN A 1029 -0.05 -4.28 31.70
N ARG A 1030 1.27 -4.13 31.90
CA ARG A 1030 1.81 -3.10 32.81
C ARG A 1030 2.85 -2.24 32.10
N ARG A 1031 2.55 -0.95 31.96
CA ARG A 1031 3.55 0.09 31.65
C ARG A 1031 4.50 0.21 32.84
N THR A 1032 5.81 0.30 32.58
CA THR A 1032 6.77 0.86 33.53
C THR A 1032 6.85 2.38 33.34
N SER A 1033 6.30 3.13 34.29
CA SER A 1033 6.55 4.57 34.38
C SER A 1033 7.71 4.85 35.33
N ILE A 1034 8.64 5.71 34.91
CA ILE A 1034 9.68 6.27 35.79
C ILE A 1034 9.05 7.36 36.64
N SER A 1035 9.32 7.36 37.95
CA SER A 1035 8.76 8.33 38.90
C SER A 1035 9.59 9.60 38.98
N ALA A 1036 8.90 10.75 38.96
CA ALA A 1036 9.43 11.99 39.53
C ALA A 1036 9.18 12.01 41.05
N ALA A 1037 10.02 12.74 41.80
CA ALA A 1037 10.06 12.69 43.26
C ALA A 1037 9.12 13.70 43.96
N ALA A 1038 8.90 13.47 45.26
CA ALA A 1038 8.28 14.34 46.26
C ALA A 1038 6.75 14.56 46.22
N GLY A 1039 6.03 13.81 47.07
CA GLY A 1039 4.62 14.02 47.44
C GLY A 1039 4.15 12.93 48.41
N ARG A 1040 3.30 13.23 49.40
CA ARG A 1040 2.86 12.25 50.43
C ARG A 1040 1.42 11.76 50.22
N LEU A 1041 1.26 10.44 50.24
CA LEU A 1041 0.18 9.64 50.84
C LEU A 1041 -1.29 10.12 50.79
N ALA A 1042 -2.14 9.29 50.17
CA ALA A 1042 -3.39 8.82 50.77
C ALA A 1042 -3.70 7.39 50.28
N ARG A 1043 -4.44 6.61 51.07
CA ARG A 1043 -5.16 5.40 50.62
C ARG A 1043 -6.67 5.69 50.69
N PRO A 1044 -7.49 4.96 49.92
CA PRO A 1044 -8.63 4.29 50.54
C PRO A 1044 -8.69 2.80 50.16
N GLU A 1045 -9.73 2.12 50.65
CA GLU A 1045 -9.79 0.67 50.79
C GLU A 1045 -10.79 0.01 49.82
N LEU A 1046 -10.79 -1.32 49.76
CA LEU A 1046 -11.65 -2.13 48.91
C LEU A 1046 -12.59 -2.97 49.79
N GLU A 1047 -13.86 -2.59 49.83
CA GLU A 1047 -14.93 -3.50 50.27
C GLU A 1047 -15.54 -4.23 49.07
N MET A 1048 -15.91 -5.50 49.28
CA MET A 1048 -16.72 -6.27 48.34
C MET A 1048 -18.02 -6.67 49.03
N VAL A 1049 -19.16 -6.40 48.40
CA VAL A 1049 -20.45 -6.95 48.79
C VAL A 1049 -21.08 -7.66 47.58
N THR A 1050 -21.85 -8.71 47.87
CA THR A 1050 -22.22 -9.76 46.92
C THR A 1050 -23.52 -9.50 46.17
N MET A 1051 -23.55 -9.87 44.89
CA MET A 1051 -24.80 -10.14 44.17
C MET A 1051 -25.42 -11.47 44.67
N GLY A 1052 -26.30 -11.38 45.66
CA GLY A 1052 -27.34 -12.38 45.86
C GLY A 1052 -28.48 -12.09 44.89
N GLY A 1053 -29.00 -13.12 44.22
CA GLY A 1053 -30.06 -12.96 43.22
C GLY A 1053 -31.39 -13.52 43.70
N ASP A 1054 -32.48 -12.84 43.35
CA ASP A 1054 -33.80 -13.45 43.22
C ASP A 1054 -34.47 -12.92 41.93
N HIS A 1055 -35.20 -13.77 41.24
CA HIS A 1055 -35.74 -13.49 39.89
C HIS A 1055 -37.23 -13.82 39.81
N ASP A 1056 -38.11 -12.83 39.98
CA ASP A 1056 -39.35 -12.74 39.19
C ASP A 1056 -40.02 -11.34 39.23
N VAL A 1057 -41.18 -11.21 38.58
CA VAL A 1057 -42.08 -10.05 38.56
C VAL A 1057 -41.56 -8.82 37.80
N ARG A 1058 -41.16 -9.00 36.53
CA ARG A 1058 -41.35 -7.97 35.48
C ARG A 1058 -41.44 -8.45 34.03
N MET A 1059 -41.61 -9.75 33.78
CA MET A 1059 -41.68 -10.34 32.42
C MET A 1059 -43.08 -10.42 31.79
N HIS A 1060 -44.14 -9.91 32.44
CA HIS A 1060 -45.52 -10.10 31.97
C HIS A 1060 -46.15 -8.95 31.14
N GLU A 1061 -45.56 -7.75 31.11
CA GLU A 1061 -46.13 -6.62 30.35
C GLU A 1061 -45.56 -6.53 28.92
N ASN A 1062 -44.24 -6.62 28.76
CA ASN A 1062 -43.58 -6.55 27.44
C ASN A 1062 -44.00 -7.68 26.47
N HIS A 1063 -44.52 -8.79 26.98
CA HIS A 1063 -45.03 -9.91 26.17
C HIS A 1063 -46.49 -9.78 25.72
N ARG A 1064 -47.23 -8.75 26.18
CA ARG A 1064 -48.50 -8.34 25.54
C ARG A 1064 -48.25 -7.41 24.36
N HIS A 1065 -47.44 -6.38 24.54
CA HIS A 1065 -47.30 -5.31 23.56
C HIS A 1065 -46.74 -5.80 22.21
N LEU A 1066 -45.72 -6.67 22.23
CA LEU A 1066 -45.21 -7.31 21.00
C LEU A 1066 -46.28 -8.12 20.26
N LYS A 1067 -47.11 -8.88 20.98
CA LYS A 1067 -48.21 -9.67 20.40
C LYS A 1067 -49.40 -8.80 19.92
N GLU A 1068 -49.47 -7.54 20.31
CA GLU A 1068 -50.42 -6.58 19.75
C GLU A 1068 -49.87 -5.92 18.48
N VAL A 1069 -48.56 -5.68 18.41
CA VAL A 1069 -47.85 -5.23 17.19
C VAL A 1069 -47.92 -6.28 16.09
N ASP A 1070 -47.57 -7.55 16.37
CA ASP A 1070 -47.64 -8.64 15.39
C ASP A 1070 -49.06 -8.77 14.81
N ARG A 1071 -50.08 -8.75 15.68
CA ARG A 1071 -51.51 -8.78 15.28
C ARG A 1071 -51.98 -7.54 14.55
N ALA A 1072 -51.30 -6.40 14.65
CA ALA A 1072 -51.59 -5.22 13.84
C ALA A 1072 -51.03 -5.39 12.42
N ILE A 1073 -49.82 -5.97 12.30
CA ILE A 1073 -49.16 -6.25 11.02
C ILE A 1073 -49.93 -7.33 10.24
N GLU A 1074 -50.35 -8.42 10.89
CA GLU A 1074 -51.20 -9.47 10.27
C GLU A 1074 -52.51 -8.89 9.71
N ARG A 1075 -53.14 -7.93 10.42
CA ARG A 1075 -54.38 -7.26 9.97
C ARG A 1075 -54.17 -6.30 8.81
N GLU A 1076 -53.01 -5.65 8.71
CA GLU A 1076 -52.64 -4.86 7.53
C GLU A 1076 -52.41 -5.74 6.30
N MET A 1077 -51.75 -6.89 6.46
CA MET A 1077 -51.50 -7.82 5.36
C MET A 1077 -52.79 -8.46 4.84
N GLN A 1078 -53.65 -8.98 5.74
CA GLN A 1078 -54.96 -9.52 5.35
C GLN A 1078 -55.86 -8.47 4.69
N LYS A 1079 -55.72 -7.19 5.02
CA LYS A 1079 -56.42 -6.10 4.31
C LYS A 1079 -55.92 -5.87 2.88
N LYS A 1080 -54.62 -6.06 2.61
CA LYS A 1080 -54.03 -5.86 1.28
C LYS A 1080 -54.26 -7.04 0.34
N GLU A 1081 -54.41 -8.25 0.86
CA GLU A 1081 -54.79 -9.42 0.07
C GLU A 1081 -56.31 -9.48 -0.19
N GLY A 1082 -57.14 -9.01 0.74
CA GLY A 1082 -58.60 -9.02 0.63
C GLY A 1082 -59.17 -8.22 -0.55
N ASP A 1083 -58.63 -7.04 -0.86
CA ASP A 1083 -59.08 -6.20 -1.99
C ASP A 1083 -58.68 -6.77 -3.38
N SER A 1084 -57.86 -7.83 -3.42
CA SER A 1084 -57.45 -8.51 -4.65
C SER A 1084 -58.21 -9.82 -4.95
N ALA A 1085 -59.05 -10.29 -4.03
CA ALA A 1085 -59.65 -11.62 -4.05
C ALA A 1085 -61.19 -11.62 -4.22
N ALA A 1086 -61.73 -10.71 -5.05
CA ALA A 1086 -63.17 -10.58 -5.28
C ALA A 1086 -63.53 -10.23 -6.74
N LEU A 1087 -63.47 -11.22 -7.65
CA LEU A 1087 -64.41 -11.45 -8.79
C LEU A 1087 -63.90 -12.50 -9.82
N GLU A 1088 -64.00 -13.77 -9.46
CA GLU A 1088 -64.43 -14.84 -10.37
C GLU A 1088 -65.77 -15.38 -9.82
N VAL A 1089 -66.74 -15.94 -10.55
CA VAL A 1089 -66.81 -16.48 -11.93
C VAL A 1089 -68.14 -15.99 -12.56
N GLY A 1090 -68.24 -15.84 -13.89
CA GLY A 1090 -69.53 -15.56 -14.55
C GLY A 1090 -69.52 -15.68 -16.08
N GLU A 1091 -70.45 -16.48 -16.64
CA GLU A 1091 -70.55 -16.72 -18.08
C GLU A 1091 -71.33 -15.63 -18.85
N GLY A 1092 -70.90 -15.34 -20.08
CA GLY A 1092 -71.84 -15.29 -21.21
C GLY A 1092 -72.20 -13.94 -21.88
N LYS A 1093 -72.22 -13.98 -23.22
CA LYS A 1093 -73.15 -13.29 -24.14
C LYS A 1093 -73.24 -11.73 -24.14
N GLY A 1094 -72.51 -11.12 -25.08
CA GLY A 1094 -73.16 -10.49 -26.24
C GLY A 1094 -73.51 -8.98 -26.27
N LYS A 1095 -73.00 -8.30 -27.31
CA LYS A 1095 -73.66 -7.24 -28.13
C LYS A 1095 -74.32 -6.00 -27.44
N GLY A 1096 -73.50 -5.07 -26.94
CA GLY A 1096 -73.27 -3.73 -27.57
C GLY A 1096 -74.32 -2.58 -27.53
N LYS A 1097 -73.81 -1.38 -27.87
CA LYS A 1097 -74.44 -0.03 -28.01
C LYS A 1097 -74.86 0.69 -26.70
N GLY A 1098 -74.52 1.97 -26.46
CA GLY A 1098 -73.52 2.86 -27.08
C GLY A 1098 -73.85 4.38 -27.10
N ARG A 1099 -72.82 5.23 -27.34
CA ARG A 1099 -72.85 6.71 -27.57
C ARG A 1099 -73.15 7.57 -26.31
N SER A 1100 -72.76 8.87 -26.21
CA SER A 1100 -72.32 9.84 -27.23
C SER A 1100 -71.41 11.00 -26.73
N LYS A 1101 -70.61 11.60 -27.64
CA LYS A 1101 -69.93 12.95 -27.61
C LYS A 1101 -68.78 13.12 -26.59
N GLY A 1102 -67.69 13.86 -26.82
CA GLY A 1102 -67.22 14.72 -27.96
C GLY A 1102 -66.97 16.18 -27.53
N PRO A 1103 -66.08 17.01 -28.15
CA PRO A 1103 -65.22 16.84 -29.35
C PRO A 1103 -63.72 16.59 -29.02
N VAL A 1104 -62.76 16.20 -29.89
CA VAL A 1104 -62.59 16.04 -31.37
C VAL A 1104 -61.83 17.17 -32.10
N LEU A 1105 -60.64 16.83 -32.64
CA LEU A 1105 -60.12 17.01 -34.04
C LEU A 1105 -58.72 16.29 -34.08
N LYS A 1106 -58.42 15.22 -34.86
CA LYS A 1106 -58.42 14.97 -36.34
C LYS A 1106 -57.13 15.49 -37.03
N LEU A 1107 -56.48 14.85 -38.03
CA LEU A 1107 -56.61 13.60 -38.84
C LEU A 1107 -55.17 13.25 -39.38
N ASP A 1108 -54.83 12.21 -40.17
CA ASP A 1108 -55.56 11.16 -40.91
C ASP A 1108 -54.72 9.85 -41.06
N LEU A 1109 -55.28 8.85 -41.76
CA LEU A 1109 -54.65 7.59 -42.20
C LEU A 1109 -54.50 7.55 -43.74
N ARG A 1110 -53.63 6.68 -44.30
CA ARG A 1110 -54.02 5.62 -45.29
C ARG A 1110 -52.90 4.80 -45.97
N ASP A 1111 -53.23 3.53 -46.16
CA ASP A 1111 -53.07 2.63 -47.33
C ASP A 1111 -51.70 2.17 -47.92
N SER A 1112 -51.56 0.83 -47.89
CA SER A 1112 -51.15 -0.08 -48.99
C SER A 1112 -49.71 -0.14 -49.56
N ALA A 1113 -48.95 -1.12 -49.07
CA ALA A 1113 -48.55 -2.37 -49.78
C ALA A 1113 -47.63 -2.40 -51.04
N PHE A 1114 -47.13 -3.61 -51.30
CA PHE A 1114 -46.41 -4.15 -52.48
C PHE A 1114 -44.90 -3.86 -52.70
N VAL A 1115 -44.13 -4.94 -52.58
CA VAL A 1115 -43.10 -5.48 -53.52
C VAL A 1115 -42.28 -4.49 -54.36
N GLY A 1116 -40.96 -4.54 -54.20
CA GLY A 1116 -39.98 -4.04 -55.18
C GLY A 1116 -38.55 -4.17 -54.70
N GLY A 1117 -37.63 -4.60 -55.56
CA GLY A 1117 -36.19 -4.68 -55.28
C GLY A 1117 -35.39 -3.78 -56.23
N GLY A 1118 -34.13 -3.52 -55.86
CA GLY A 1118 -33.22 -2.59 -56.57
C GLY A 1118 -32.33 -1.87 -55.57
N GLY A 1119 -31.21 -1.29 -56.02
CA GLY A 1119 -30.27 -0.61 -55.11
C GLY A 1119 -29.44 0.49 -55.76
N LEU A 1120 -28.43 0.93 -55.01
CA LEU A 1120 -27.35 1.89 -55.33
C LEU A 1120 -27.62 3.42 -55.21
N THR A 1121 -26.58 4.07 -54.67
CA THR A 1121 -26.06 5.45 -54.92
C THR A 1121 -26.72 6.73 -54.38
N ARG A 1122 -26.08 7.27 -53.31
CA ARG A 1122 -25.28 8.54 -53.28
C ARG A 1122 -26.01 9.91 -53.16
N ALA A 1123 -25.23 10.92 -52.70
CA ALA A 1123 -25.49 12.37 -52.60
C ALA A 1123 -26.39 12.83 -51.42
N ASP A 1124 -26.27 14.04 -50.83
CA ASP A 1124 -25.21 15.09 -50.85
C ASP A 1124 -25.43 16.11 -49.70
N SER A 1125 -24.43 16.93 -49.33
CA SER A 1125 -24.65 18.21 -48.62
C SER A 1125 -23.50 19.24 -48.65
N GLY A 1126 -23.75 20.39 -49.29
CA GLY A 1126 -23.22 21.74 -48.93
C GLY A 1126 -24.43 22.64 -48.55
N PHE A 1127 -24.42 23.97 -48.37
CA PHE A 1127 -23.51 25.12 -48.55
C PHE A 1127 -24.17 26.32 -47.77
N GLU A 1128 -23.70 27.57 -47.56
CA GLU A 1128 -22.53 28.41 -47.91
C GLU A 1128 -21.89 28.96 -46.58
N LYS A 1129 -20.67 29.55 -46.44
CA LYS A 1129 -19.86 30.52 -47.22
C LYS A 1129 -20.22 32.01 -46.98
N LEU A 1130 -19.18 32.84 -46.87
CA LEU A 1130 -19.19 34.31 -47.04
C LEU A 1130 -17.78 34.73 -47.51
N GLN A 1131 -17.63 35.89 -48.17
CA GLN A 1131 -16.41 36.26 -48.90
C GLN A 1131 -15.78 37.60 -48.45
N GLY A 1132 -14.46 37.71 -48.60
CA GLY A 1132 -13.68 38.95 -48.61
C GLY A 1132 -12.26 38.67 -49.11
N ALA A 1133 -11.72 39.46 -50.04
CA ALA A 1133 -10.49 39.10 -50.78
C ALA A 1133 -9.63 40.28 -51.26
N LYS A 1134 -8.29 40.08 -51.25
CA LYS A 1134 -7.20 40.65 -52.08
C LYS A 1134 -5.88 40.75 -51.26
N ALA A 1135 -4.67 40.86 -51.83
CA ALA A 1135 -4.04 40.29 -53.04
C ALA A 1135 -2.57 40.78 -53.15
N GLY A 1136 -1.64 39.95 -53.63
CA GLY A 1136 -0.26 40.31 -54.02
C GLY A 1136 0.83 39.60 -53.21
N THR A 1137 1.58 38.56 -53.68
CA THR A 1137 2.53 38.40 -54.83
C THR A 1137 4.01 38.69 -54.46
N PRO A 1138 5.04 38.01 -55.03
CA PRO A 1138 5.04 36.83 -55.93
C PRO A 1138 6.11 35.72 -55.69
N PHE A 1139 5.83 34.51 -56.22
CA PHE A 1139 6.71 33.50 -56.90
C PHE A 1139 8.16 33.15 -56.45
N VAL A 1140 8.47 31.83 -56.47
CA VAL A 1140 9.30 31.12 -57.50
C VAL A 1140 8.80 29.65 -57.66
N GLU A 1141 8.90 29.04 -58.86
CA GLU A 1141 8.53 27.62 -59.17
C GLU A 1141 9.75 26.70 -59.47
N LYS A 1142 9.57 25.36 -59.35
CA LYS A 1142 9.61 24.33 -60.46
C LYS A 1142 9.50 22.89 -59.89
N LYS A 1143 8.51 22.05 -60.27
CA LYS A 1143 8.33 21.18 -61.48
C LYS A 1143 9.27 19.94 -61.53
N GLY A 1144 8.82 18.70 -61.78
CA GLY A 1144 7.46 18.13 -61.89
C GLY A 1144 7.36 16.85 -62.79
N PHE A 1145 6.18 16.19 -62.79
CA PHE A 1145 5.65 15.17 -63.77
C PHE A 1145 6.25 13.72 -63.79
N ASP A 1146 5.55 12.65 -64.22
CA ASP A 1146 4.10 12.26 -64.15
C ASP A 1146 3.84 10.79 -64.62
N TRP A 1147 2.61 10.28 -64.39
CA TRP A 1147 1.88 9.11 -64.97
C TRP A 1147 2.54 7.74 -65.23
N GLY A 1148 1.77 6.68 -64.89
CA GLY A 1148 1.74 5.44 -65.68
C GLY A 1148 1.26 4.19 -64.95
N ASP A 1149 -0.03 3.84 -65.06
CA ASP A 1149 -0.50 2.46 -64.81
C ASP A 1149 -1.79 2.16 -65.61
N GLY A 1150 -1.90 0.96 -66.18
CA GLY A 1150 -3.11 0.50 -66.88
C GLY A 1150 -2.92 -0.27 -68.20
N LYS A 1151 -3.37 -1.54 -68.16
CA LYS A 1151 -3.95 -2.39 -69.24
C LYS A 1151 -3.09 -3.35 -70.10
N ASP A 1152 -3.47 -4.61 -69.93
CA ASP A 1152 -3.81 -5.63 -70.95
C ASP A 1152 -2.72 -6.43 -71.70
N LEU A 1153 -3.14 -7.65 -72.09
CA LEU A 1153 -2.56 -8.63 -73.06
C LEU A 1153 -1.37 -9.52 -72.67
N GLU A 1154 -1.73 -10.73 -72.20
CA GLU A 1154 -1.54 -12.02 -72.91
C GLU A 1154 -0.21 -12.42 -73.63
N LYS A 1155 0.04 -13.76 -73.59
CA LYS A 1155 0.73 -14.60 -74.60
C LYS A 1155 2.27 -14.44 -74.78
N GLY A 1156 3.01 -15.32 -74.10
CA GLY A 1156 3.25 -16.64 -74.71
C GLY A 1156 4.60 -16.99 -75.35
N GLY A 1157 5.65 -17.17 -74.52
CA GLY A 1157 6.43 -18.42 -74.48
C GLY A 1157 7.50 -18.77 -75.54
N PHE A 1158 8.03 -19.99 -75.37
CA PHE A 1158 8.89 -20.78 -76.28
C PHE A 1158 10.39 -20.43 -76.49
N ASN A 1159 11.19 -20.98 -75.57
CA ASN A 1159 12.15 -22.09 -75.81
C ASN A 1159 13.61 -21.90 -76.29
N PHE A 1160 14.46 -22.73 -75.65
CA PHE A 1160 15.73 -23.35 -76.09
C PHE A 1160 16.91 -22.47 -76.59
N SER A 1161 18.10 -22.69 -76.01
CA SER A 1161 19.02 -23.72 -76.57
C SER A 1161 20.29 -23.98 -75.74
N PHE A 1162 20.93 -25.10 -76.08
CA PHE A 1162 22.14 -25.75 -75.54
C PHE A 1162 23.39 -24.87 -75.33
N GLY A 1163 24.28 -25.34 -74.44
CA GLY A 1163 25.65 -25.64 -74.92
C GLY A 1163 26.80 -25.76 -73.91
N LYS A 1164 27.37 -26.97 -73.84
CA LYS A 1164 28.79 -27.29 -73.50
C LYS A 1164 29.28 -27.00 -72.06
N SER A 1165 30.33 -27.66 -71.55
CA SER A 1165 30.84 -29.03 -71.73
C SER A 1165 32.03 -29.28 -70.77
N SER A 1166 32.18 -30.51 -70.24
CA SER A 1166 33.45 -31.12 -69.78
C SER A 1166 34.19 -30.46 -68.58
N ARG A 1167 34.91 -31.17 -67.70
CA ARG A 1167 35.18 -32.62 -67.52
C ARG A 1167 35.89 -32.88 -66.18
N ASP A 1168 35.92 -34.17 -65.77
CA ASP A 1168 36.97 -34.88 -65.00
C ASP A 1168 37.37 -34.32 -63.58
N ASP A 1169 37.64 -35.11 -62.53
CA ASP A 1169 37.55 -36.57 -62.37
C ASP A 1169 37.55 -37.08 -60.91
N ILE A 1170 37.27 -38.39 -60.72
CA ILE A 1170 37.70 -39.30 -59.63
C ILE A 1170 37.20 -39.06 -58.17
N GLY A 1171 36.68 -40.15 -57.55
CA GLY A 1171 36.55 -40.37 -56.08
C GLY A 1171 37.33 -41.64 -55.67
N PRO A 1172 36.83 -42.55 -54.80
CA PRO A 1172 35.80 -42.47 -53.76
C PRO A 1172 36.23 -43.18 -52.43
N MET A 1173 35.27 -43.52 -51.56
CA MET A 1173 35.36 -44.39 -50.35
C MET A 1173 35.99 -43.80 -49.06
N GLY A 1174 35.59 -44.38 -47.92
CA GLY A 1174 36.15 -44.11 -46.58
C GLY A 1174 35.10 -44.18 -45.47
N VAL A 1175 35.10 -45.26 -44.67
CA VAL A 1175 34.35 -45.42 -43.41
C VAL A 1175 35.35 -45.85 -42.34
N VAL A 1176 35.26 -45.30 -41.12
CA VAL A 1176 35.53 -45.91 -39.78
C VAL A 1176 35.57 -44.79 -38.73
N ASP A 1177 35.24 -45.14 -37.48
CA ASP A 1177 35.14 -44.28 -36.29
C ASP A 1177 36.50 -44.09 -35.55
N GLU A 1178 36.42 -43.72 -34.26
CA GLU A 1178 37.48 -43.67 -33.22
C GLU A 1178 38.38 -42.41 -33.17
N ASP A 1179 37.84 -41.38 -32.48
CA ASP A 1179 38.31 -40.81 -31.20
C ASP A 1179 39.77 -40.30 -30.94
N GLU A 1180 39.81 -39.41 -29.94
CA GLU A 1180 40.92 -38.83 -29.16
C GLU A 1180 41.76 -37.63 -29.68
N ASP A 1181 41.99 -36.73 -28.72
CA ASP A 1181 43.01 -35.69 -28.52
C ASP A 1181 42.95 -34.23 -29.07
N GLU A 1182 43.38 -33.35 -28.16
CA GLU A 1182 43.77 -31.92 -28.19
C GLU A 1182 42.81 -30.84 -28.78
N ALA A 1183 41.97 -30.30 -27.88
CA ALA A 1183 42.00 -28.92 -27.32
C ALA A 1183 42.21 -27.67 -28.25
N PRO A 1184 41.66 -26.48 -27.91
CA PRO A 1184 41.09 -26.05 -26.61
C PRO A 1184 39.60 -25.64 -26.61
#